data_AF-A0A3D4PYI4-F1
#
_entry.id   AF-A0A3D4PYI4-F1
#
_cell.length_a   1.000
_cell.length_b   1.000
_cell.length_c   1.000
_cell.angle_alpha   90.00
_cell.angle_beta   90.00
_cell.angle_gamma   90.00
#
_symmetry.space_group_name_H-M   'P 1'
#
loop_
_entity.id
_entity.type
_entity.pdbx_description
1 polymer ?
#
loop_
_entity_poly.entity_id
_entity_poly.type
_entity_poly.pdbx_seq_one_letter_code
_entity_poly.pdbx_strand_id
1 'polypeptide(L)'
;MEFPTHFTFIDAPEARVASRFATTLADTAAAAIAGETIHELLWRIWDGARALDGSKLSRHWQEQSAQPGGGESTRALDALVALFDAAKRFVERTPNERPETFVREILDSEVPEDTLSTPDRPGVVTLLTPATALGTQFDAVIVAGVQDGVWPNTRLRGGLLETWRLADAVTAARTGVEALSPGVLDRRRDALHDELRLFVRAVSRARSRIVVTAVDDDDSSPSPFFSFLPEPSPASDHPAAEHPLTLRGLVARHRRTLTSTTDPAQRADAAGQLSVLASESVPGADPREWYGSSAPSTDAPLHDLTVEAARVSPSKMEAFEECELGWAISSLGGDTVLPPSAGIGTIIHEAMETVPDGELEKMRAVVAKHWPELEFETEWIGRKELRRAGLYIDRLHTYLADCAGERGRVLASEVEFRFAVEVRDPASAIDTVSAIDPASAVDTASAADTADLADAGDVDATDAAPAVHVGDDVYGPHRAVVHGFIDRVESYPPGAGEYRAARGRGAEPLGVPGERVVVVDLKTGKYEPESDGKVADHAQLAAYQVAVEQGQVTGADASALAGARLLLVAKTLSGSDYRIAHQHTLQGEARTRFLNRLADAARGMSANSFTAHVEAHCADVQWRVQPCRIHTVPAVSA
;
A
#
# COMPACT_ATOMS: atom_id res chain seq x y z
N MET A 1 -19.85 -13.47 25.10
CA MET A 1 -20.31 -14.19 23.89
C MET A 1 -21.36 -15.19 24.32
N GLU A 2 -22.56 -15.11 23.77
CA GLU A 2 -23.73 -15.84 24.28
C GLU A 2 -23.73 -17.33 23.88
N PHE A 3 -23.05 -17.70 22.78
CA PHE A 3 -23.02 -19.09 22.28
C PHE A 3 -21.65 -19.51 21.66
N PRO A 4 -20.64 -19.88 22.48
CA PRO A 4 -19.32 -20.33 22.00
C PRO A 4 -19.33 -21.54 21.06
N THR A 5 -20.35 -22.38 21.20
CA THR A 5 -20.56 -23.59 20.40
C THR A 5 -21.04 -23.29 18.99
N HIS A 6 -21.56 -22.09 18.68
CA HIS A 6 -22.04 -21.80 17.33
C HIS A 6 -20.91 -21.77 16.28
N PHE A 7 -19.68 -21.54 16.70
CA PHE A 7 -18.52 -21.65 15.82
C PHE A 7 -18.28 -23.09 15.32
N THR A 8 -18.80 -24.12 16.00
CA THR A 8 -18.67 -25.51 15.51
C THR A 8 -19.57 -25.82 14.31
N PHE A 9 -20.49 -24.93 13.95
CA PHE A 9 -21.31 -25.06 12.75
C PHE A 9 -20.57 -24.67 11.47
N ILE A 10 -19.38 -24.05 11.59
CA ILE A 10 -18.54 -23.67 10.46
C ILE A 10 -17.35 -24.65 10.44
N ASP A 11 -17.28 -25.50 9.40
CA ASP A 11 -16.18 -26.46 9.25
C ASP A 11 -14.93 -25.79 8.66
N ALA A 12 -14.30 -24.93 9.48
CA ALA A 12 -13.08 -24.20 9.14
C ALA A 12 -12.04 -24.28 10.29
N PRO A 13 -10.74 -24.31 9.99
CA PRO A 13 -9.68 -24.21 11.01
C PRO A 13 -9.84 -23.00 11.94
N GLU A 14 -10.21 -21.85 11.39
CA GLU A 14 -10.40 -20.58 12.09
C GLU A 14 -11.59 -20.65 13.04
N ALA A 15 -12.69 -21.29 12.61
CA ALA A 15 -13.87 -21.50 13.43
C ALA A 15 -13.58 -22.40 14.64
N ARG A 16 -12.72 -23.42 14.47
CA ARG A 16 -12.24 -24.25 15.58
C ARG A 16 -11.37 -23.47 16.57
N VAL A 17 -10.55 -22.53 16.11
CA VAL A 17 -9.77 -21.63 16.98
C VAL A 17 -10.71 -20.68 17.74
N ALA A 18 -11.65 -20.05 17.05
CA ALA A 18 -12.63 -19.13 17.63
C ALA A 18 -13.50 -19.82 18.69
N SER A 19 -13.96 -21.05 18.42
CA SER A 19 -14.73 -21.85 19.37
C SER A 19 -13.95 -22.10 20.67
N ARG A 20 -12.69 -22.56 20.57
CA ARG A 20 -11.84 -22.80 21.75
C ARG A 20 -11.62 -21.53 22.57
N PHE A 21 -11.32 -20.42 21.89
CA PHE A 21 -11.12 -19.14 22.55
C PHE A 21 -12.40 -18.66 23.28
N ALA A 22 -13.55 -18.77 22.62
CA ALA A 22 -14.84 -18.41 23.21
C ALA A 22 -15.19 -19.30 24.41
N THR A 23 -14.87 -20.61 24.38
CA THR A 23 -15.02 -21.52 25.53
C THR A 23 -14.12 -21.10 26.69
N THR A 24 -12.82 -20.85 26.45
CA THR A 24 -11.90 -20.41 27.51
C THR A 24 -12.38 -19.10 28.17
N LEU A 25 -12.90 -18.15 27.39
CA LEU A 25 -13.47 -16.91 27.93
C LEU A 25 -14.72 -17.17 28.77
N ALA A 26 -15.64 -18.03 28.30
CA ALA A 26 -16.85 -18.36 29.04
C ALA A 26 -16.52 -19.05 30.38
N ASP A 27 -15.60 -20.02 30.36
CA ASP A 27 -15.16 -20.75 31.55
C ASP A 27 -14.45 -19.84 32.55
N THR A 28 -13.61 -18.92 32.06
CA THR A 28 -12.91 -17.93 32.90
C THR A 28 -13.89 -16.94 33.52
N ALA A 29 -14.89 -16.48 32.77
CA ALA A 29 -15.93 -15.59 33.29
C ALA A 29 -16.78 -16.28 34.36
N ALA A 30 -17.16 -17.54 34.14
CA ALA A 30 -17.89 -18.32 35.13
C ALA A 30 -17.07 -18.54 36.42
N ALA A 31 -15.78 -18.84 36.28
CA ALA A 31 -14.84 -18.97 37.39
C ALA A 31 -14.67 -17.66 38.19
N ALA A 32 -14.59 -16.52 37.50
CA ALA A 32 -14.50 -15.21 38.15
C ALA A 32 -15.76 -14.89 38.96
N ILE A 33 -16.95 -15.19 38.42
CA ILE A 33 -18.23 -15.04 39.14
C ILE A 33 -18.30 -15.97 40.35
N ALA A 34 -17.71 -17.17 40.26
CA ALA A 34 -17.63 -18.11 41.37
C ALA A 34 -16.65 -17.69 42.47
N GLY A 35 -15.87 -16.62 42.26
CA GLY A 35 -14.91 -16.09 43.22
C GLY A 35 -13.53 -16.75 43.18
N GLU A 36 -13.16 -17.42 42.06
CA GLU A 36 -11.78 -17.87 41.86
C GLU A 36 -10.81 -16.66 41.87
N THR A 37 -9.63 -16.87 42.46
CA THR A 37 -8.59 -15.86 42.56
C THR A 37 -7.97 -15.54 41.20
N ILE A 38 -7.33 -14.37 41.06
CA ILE A 38 -6.66 -14.00 39.81
C ILE A 38 -5.61 -15.03 39.37
N HIS A 39 -4.90 -15.65 40.32
CA HIS A 39 -3.91 -16.69 40.03
C HIS A 39 -4.57 -17.94 39.40
N GLU A 40 -5.73 -18.37 39.91
CA GLU A 40 -6.50 -19.49 39.37
C GLU A 40 -7.05 -19.17 37.98
N LEU A 41 -7.57 -17.95 37.78
CA LEU A 41 -8.06 -17.49 36.47
C LEU A 41 -6.95 -17.45 35.42
N LEU A 42 -5.78 -16.89 35.75
CA LEU A 42 -4.62 -16.87 34.85
C LEU A 42 -4.15 -18.29 34.51
N TRP A 43 -4.12 -19.19 35.50
CA TRP A 43 -3.76 -20.58 35.28
C TRP A 43 -4.74 -21.28 34.34
N ARG A 44 -6.04 -21.04 34.51
CA ARG A 44 -7.11 -21.61 33.66
C ARG A 44 -6.97 -21.15 32.19
N ILE A 45 -6.66 -19.88 31.97
CA ILE A 45 -6.36 -19.34 30.63
C ILE A 45 -5.12 -20.03 30.05
N TRP A 46 -4.03 -20.10 30.81
CA TRP A 46 -2.77 -20.68 30.36
C TRP A 46 -2.87 -22.18 30.06
N ASP A 47 -3.51 -22.96 30.93
CA ASP A 47 -3.71 -24.40 30.72
C ASP A 47 -4.73 -24.69 29.61
N GLY A 48 -5.67 -23.78 29.36
CA GLY A 48 -6.63 -23.83 28.26
C GLY A 48 -6.05 -23.43 26.89
N ALA A 49 -4.94 -22.70 26.86
CA ALA A 49 -4.34 -22.19 25.63
C ALA A 49 -3.80 -23.31 24.72
N ARG A 50 -4.06 -23.19 23.41
CA ARG A 50 -3.65 -24.17 22.38
C ARG A 50 -3.01 -23.46 21.18
N ALA A 51 -2.03 -24.11 20.56
CA ALA A 51 -1.49 -23.69 19.27
C ALA A 51 -2.47 -24.03 18.13
N LEU A 52 -2.16 -23.59 16.89
CA LEU A 52 -2.99 -23.82 15.70
C LEU A 52 -3.21 -25.31 15.42
N ASP A 53 -2.21 -26.14 15.71
CA ASP A 53 -2.24 -27.60 15.59
C ASP A 53 -3.05 -28.30 16.71
N GLY A 54 -3.57 -27.55 17.69
CA GLY A 54 -4.33 -28.08 18.82
C GLY A 54 -3.47 -28.62 19.97
N SER A 55 -2.14 -28.51 19.90
CA SER A 55 -1.24 -28.85 21.01
C SER A 55 -1.29 -27.81 22.13
N LYS A 56 -0.83 -28.15 23.35
CA LYS A 56 -0.75 -27.18 24.46
C LYS A 56 0.24 -26.08 24.12
N LEU A 57 -0.18 -24.82 24.27
CA LEU A 57 0.67 -23.67 23.97
C LEU A 57 1.96 -23.67 24.79
N SER A 58 1.89 -24.12 26.05
CA SER A 58 3.05 -24.26 26.93
C SER A 58 4.14 -25.16 26.37
N ARG A 59 3.77 -26.32 25.79
CA ARG A 59 4.73 -27.23 25.14
C ARG A 59 5.31 -26.61 23.88
N HIS A 60 4.45 -26.01 23.05
CA HIS A 60 4.87 -25.37 21.82
C HIS A 60 5.88 -24.23 22.07
N TRP A 61 5.61 -23.36 23.04
CA TRP A 61 6.53 -22.27 23.39
C TRP A 61 7.82 -22.78 24.03
N GLN A 62 7.76 -23.85 24.84
CA GLN A 62 8.96 -24.48 25.38
C GLN A 62 9.85 -25.05 24.27
N GLU A 63 9.27 -25.79 23.32
CA GLU A 63 10.00 -26.34 22.17
C GLU A 63 10.57 -25.23 21.29
N GLN A 64 9.82 -24.18 21.00
CA GLN A 64 10.29 -23.01 20.24
C GLN A 64 11.41 -22.26 20.95
N SER A 65 11.33 -22.09 22.27
CA SER A 65 12.36 -21.40 23.06
C SER A 65 13.72 -22.11 23.02
N ALA A 66 13.72 -23.43 22.80
CA ALA A 66 14.92 -24.24 22.69
C ALA A 66 15.58 -24.19 21.28
N GLN A 67 14.88 -23.64 20.28
CA GLN A 67 15.39 -23.51 18.92
C GLN A 67 16.24 -22.23 18.76
N PRO A 68 17.19 -22.22 17.81
CA PRO A 68 17.85 -20.98 17.38
C PRO A 68 16.79 -19.94 16.93
N GLY A 69 16.87 -18.72 17.48
CA GLY A 69 15.87 -17.68 17.22
C GLY A 69 14.68 -17.65 18.21
N GLY A 70 14.57 -18.61 19.13
CA GLY A 70 13.53 -18.68 20.16
C GLY A 70 13.60 -17.62 21.27
N GLY A 71 14.43 -16.58 21.11
CA GLY A 71 14.66 -15.56 22.14
C GLY A 71 13.41 -14.75 22.50
N GLU A 72 12.48 -14.54 21.55
CA GLU A 72 11.19 -13.93 21.84
C GLU A 72 10.31 -14.83 22.69
N SER A 73 10.19 -16.10 22.34
CA SER A 73 9.45 -17.09 23.13
C SER A 73 10.01 -17.22 24.55
N THR A 74 11.35 -17.20 24.70
CA THR A 74 12.01 -17.19 26.02
C THR A 74 11.62 -15.94 26.82
N ARG A 75 11.71 -14.75 26.23
CA ARG A 75 11.31 -13.50 26.91
C ARG A 75 9.83 -13.49 27.29
N ALA A 76 8.96 -14.02 26.44
CA ALA A 76 7.53 -14.12 26.72
C ALA A 76 7.26 -15.10 27.88
N LEU A 77 7.98 -16.23 27.95
CA LEU A 77 7.89 -17.16 29.07
C LEU A 77 8.39 -16.54 30.38
N ASP A 78 9.51 -15.81 30.35
CA ASP A 78 10.03 -15.11 31.52
C ASP A 78 9.02 -14.06 32.04
N ALA A 79 8.38 -13.31 31.13
CA ALA A 79 7.33 -12.35 31.48
C ALA A 79 6.08 -13.02 32.06
N LEU A 80 5.67 -14.18 31.52
CA LEU A 80 4.56 -14.96 32.08
C LEU A 80 4.87 -15.42 33.50
N VAL A 81 6.07 -15.93 33.77
CA VAL A 81 6.48 -16.34 35.12
C VAL A 81 6.43 -15.15 36.08
N ALA A 82 6.94 -13.98 35.68
CA ALA A 82 6.86 -12.77 36.48
C ALA A 82 5.41 -12.35 36.78
N LEU A 83 4.50 -12.47 35.81
CA LEU A 83 3.07 -12.19 35.99
C LEU A 83 2.41 -13.15 37.01
N PHE A 84 2.74 -14.45 36.95
CA PHE A 84 2.22 -15.43 37.92
C PHE A 84 2.75 -15.17 39.34
N ASP A 85 4.02 -14.78 39.47
CA ASP A 85 4.61 -14.39 40.76
C ASP A 85 3.94 -13.14 41.33
N ALA A 86 3.68 -12.12 40.51
CA ALA A 86 2.96 -10.92 40.91
C ALA A 86 1.52 -11.24 41.36
N ALA A 87 0.80 -12.07 40.58
CA ALA A 87 -0.55 -12.52 40.91
C ALA A 87 -0.59 -13.30 42.24
N LYS A 88 0.41 -14.17 42.48
CA LYS A 88 0.53 -14.91 43.73
C LYS A 88 0.73 -13.98 44.93
N ARG A 89 1.67 -13.03 44.84
CA ARG A 89 1.90 -12.03 45.91
C ARG A 89 0.67 -11.17 46.17
N PHE A 90 -0.07 -10.79 45.14
CA PHE A 90 -1.32 -10.05 45.27
C PHE A 90 -2.35 -10.85 46.08
N VAL A 91 -2.56 -12.13 45.75
CA VAL A 91 -3.48 -13.01 46.49
C VAL A 91 -3.01 -13.22 47.93
N GLU A 92 -1.71 -13.38 48.17
CA GLU A 92 -1.15 -13.52 49.53
C GLU A 92 -1.33 -12.25 50.38
N ARG A 93 -1.20 -11.07 49.76
CA ARG A 93 -1.34 -9.76 50.44
C ARG A 93 -2.80 -9.37 50.69
N THR A 94 -3.69 -9.69 49.75
CA THR A 94 -5.11 -9.31 49.78
C THR A 94 -6.01 -10.47 49.32
N PRO A 95 -6.25 -11.49 50.18
CA PRO A 95 -6.92 -12.73 49.79
C PRO A 95 -8.37 -12.60 49.34
N ASN A 96 -9.08 -11.54 49.75
CA ASN A 96 -10.50 -11.32 49.45
C ASN A 96 -10.71 -10.21 48.39
N GLU A 97 -9.64 -9.73 47.77
CA GLU A 97 -9.72 -8.68 46.76
C GLU A 97 -10.14 -9.25 45.40
N ARG A 98 -10.84 -8.46 44.59
CA ARG A 98 -11.36 -8.96 43.32
C ARG A 98 -10.27 -9.00 42.24
N PRO A 99 -10.30 -9.98 41.31
CA PRO A 99 -9.32 -10.09 40.22
C PRO A 99 -9.20 -8.82 39.35
N GLU A 100 -10.27 -8.05 39.17
CA GLU A 100 -10.26 -6.83 38.35
C GLU A 100 -9.42 -5.70 38.96
N THR A 101 -9.18 -5.74 40.28
CA THR A 101 -8.31 -4.80 40.97
C THR A 101 -6.85 -5.05 40.58
N PHE A 102 -6.41 -6.32 40.58
CA PHE A 102 -5.07 -6.70 40.10
C PHE A 102 -4.84 -6.30 38.64
N VAL A 103 -5.81 -6.59 37.77
CA VAL A 103 -5.69 -6.26 36.33
C VAL A 103 -5.50 -4.76 36.13
N ARG A 104 -6.23 -3.92 36.89
CA ARG A 104 -6.03 -2.47 36.88
C ARG A 104 -4.67 -2.06 37.43
N GLU A 105 -4.24 -2.63 38.56
CA GLU A 105 -2.91 -2.35 39.16
C GLU A 105 -1.78 -2.63 38.16
N ILE A 106 -1.84 -3.73 37.42
CA ILE A 106 -0.84 -4.07 36.39
C ILE A 106 -0.91 -3.14 35.18
N LEU A 107 -2.11 -2.80 34.69
CA LEU A 107 -2.27 -1.93 33.52
C LEU A 107 -1.90 -0.46 33.82
N ASP A 108 -2.08 -0.02 35.06
CA ASP A 108 -1.74 1.35 35.51
C ASP A 108 -0.27 1.46 35.98
N SER A 109 0.47 0.34 36.05
CA SER A 109 1.87 0.35 36.49
C SER A 109 2.82 0.83 35.39
N GLU A 110 3.34 2.04 35.53
CA GLU A 110 4.39 2.60 34.64
C GLU A 110 5.80 2.08 34.98
N VAL A 111 5.96 1.40 36.12
CA VAL A 111 7.25 0.88 36.59
C VAL A 111 7.23 -0.65 36.48
N PRO A 112 8.18 -1.26 35.74
CA PRO A 112 8.34 -2.71 35.74
C PRO A 112 8.62 -3.22 37.16
N GLU A 113 7.95 -4.29 37.58
CA GLU A 113 8.32 -4.96 38.83
C GLU A 113 9.75 -5.49 38.76
N ASP A 114 10.47 -5.36 39.87
CA ASP A 114 11.86 -5.80 39.98
C ASP A 114 11.92 -7.34 39.89
N THR A 115 12.39 -7.84 38.75
CA THR A 115 12.54 -9.27 38.51
C THR A 115 13.84 -9.73 39.17
N LEU A 116 13.69 -10.30 40.37
CA LEU A 116 14.82 -10.88 41.08
C LEU A 116 15.38 -12.06 40.26
N SER A 117 16.56 -11.84 39.69
CA SER A 117 17.50 -12.79 39.08
C SER A 117 17.17 -13.30 37.67
N THR A 118 17.98 -12.85 36.71
CA THR A 118 18.25 -13.63 35.49
C THR A 118 19.27 -14.71 35.84
N PRO A 119 19.05 -16.00 35.55
CA PRO A 119 20.05 -17.03 35.79
C PRO A 119 21.32 -16.75 34.94
N ASP A 120 22.49 -17.00 35.53
CA ASP A 120 23.77 -16.89 34.83
C ASP A 120 23.81 -17.89 33.67
N ARG A 121 24.00 -17.38 32.44
CA ARG A 121 24.04 -18.21 31.23
C ARG A 121 25.50 -18.28 30.76
N PRO A 122 26.16 -19.45 30.83
CA PRO A 122 27.52 -19.56 30.31
C PRO A 122 27.54 -19.29 28.80
N GLY A 123 28.60 -18.63 28.31
CA GLY A 123 28.79 -18.37 26.88
C GLY A 123 28.14 -17.09 26.34
N VAL A 124 27.73 -16.16 27.21
CA VAL A 124 27.21 -14.84 26.82
C VAL A 124 28.21 -13.72 27.07
N VAL A 125 28.06 -12.60 26.36
CA VAL A 125 28.77 -11.35 26.65
C VAL A 125 28.00 -10.59 27.74
N THR A 126 28.66 -10.34 28.87
CA THR A 126 28.05 -9.63 30.01
C THR A 126 28.15 -8.11 29.82
N LEU A 127 27.00 -7.43 29.71
CA LEU A 127 26.93 -5.97 29.62
C LEU A 127 26.75 -5.37 31.02
N LEU A 128 27.66 -4.47 31.41
CA LEU A 128 27.67 -3.85 32.74
C LEU A 128 27.93 -2.35 32.62
N THR A 129 27.46 -1.60 33.61
CA THR A 129 27.95 -0.24 33.84
C THR A 129 29.26 -0.28 34.64
N PRO A 130 30.14 0.74 34.53
CA PRO A 130 31.36 0.81 35.34
C PRO A 130 31.11 0.66 36.85
N ALA A 131 29.96 1.16 37.33
CA ALA A 131 29.54 1.07 38.73
C ALA A 131 29.08 -0.33 39.15
N THR A 132 28.53 -1.14 38.25
CA THR A 132 28.06 -2.52 38.53
C THR A 132 29.15 -3.57 38.32
N ALA A 133 30.24 -3.23 37.66
CA ALA A 133 31.40 -4.11 37.47
C ALA A 133 32.24 -4.35 38.74
N LEU A 134 31.65 -4.28 39.96
CA LEU A 134 32.42 -4.49 41.20
C LEU A 134 32.72 -5.96 41.36
N GLY A 135 33.96 -6.30 41.71
CA GLY A 135 34.32 -7.69 42.03
C GLY A 135 34.28 -8.65 40.83
N THR A 136 34.03 -8.16 39.61
CA THR A 136 34.07 -8.98 38.39
C THR A 136 35.47 -9.00 37.79
N GLN A 137 35.72 -9.99 36.93
CA GLN A 137 36.95 -10.13 36.16
C GLN A 137 36.64 -10.85 34.84
N PHE A 138 37.21 -10.37 33.73
CA PHE A 138 36.98 -10.92 32.39
C PHE A 138 38.31 -11.04 31.62
N ASP A 139 38.40 -11.99 30.70
CA ASP A 139 39.60 -12.12 29.86
C ASP A 139 39.74 -10.93 28.88
N ALA A 140 38.62 -10.43 28.36
CA ALA A 140 38.54 -9.24 27.53
C ALA A 140 37.46 -8.28 28.03
N VAL A 141 37.71 -6.97 27.97
CA VAL A 141 36.74 -5.92 28.31
C VAL A 141 36.64 -4.91 27.17
N ILE A 142 35.42 -4.57 26.79
CA ILE A 142 35.12 -3.51 25.83
C ILE A 142 34.48 -2.35 26.60
N VAL A 143 35.17 -1.21 26.66
CA VAL A 143 34.62 0.04 27.21
C VAL A 143 34.09 0.85 26.04
N ALA A 144 32.79 0.72 25.78
CA ALA A 144 32.14 1.36 24.64
C ALA A 144 31.59 2.75 24.99
N GLY A 145 31.55 3.64 23.99
CA GLY A 145 30.89 4.94 24.11
C GLY A 145 31.64 5.94 24.98
N VAL A 146 32.97 5.93 24.93
CA VAL A 146 33.82 6.87 25.67
C VAL A 146 33.90 8.19 24.90
N GLN A 147 32.77 8.91 24.87
CA GLN A 147 32.55 10.12 24.08
C GLN A 147 32.67 11.40 24.90
N ASP A 148 33.13 12.49 24.25
CA ASP A 148 33.08 13.81 24.87
C ASP A 148 31.62 14.22 25.18
N GLY A 149 31.43 14.94 26.28
CA GLY A 149 30.10 15.32 26.78
C GLY A 149 29.24 14.18 27.37
N VAL A 150 29.57 12.91 27.11
CA VAL A 150 28.92 11.73 27.71
C VAL A 150 29.74 11.22 28.89
N TRP A 151 31.03 10.97 28.69
CA TRP A 151 31.92 10.46 29.73
C TRP A 151 33.35 11.02 29.53
N PRO A 152 33.90 11.84 30.45
CA PRO A 152 33.49 12.10 31.82
C PRO A 152 32.23 12.97 31.99
N ASN A 153 31.29 12.54 32.83
CA ASN A 153 30.15 13.35 33.21
C ASN A 153 30.47 14.23 34.43
N THR A 154 30.87 15.47 34.18
CA THR A 154 31.21 16.44 35.23
C THR A 154 30.03 17.28 35.71
N ARG A 155 28.79 16.91 35.34
CA ARG A 155 27.59 17.63 35.81
C ARG A 155 27.48 17.50 37.33
N LEU A 156 27.21 18.64 37.98
CA LEU A 156 27.07 18.70 39.43
C LEU A 156 25.81 17.94 39.87
N ARG A 157 25.99 16.94 40.74
CA ARG A 157 24.91 16.16 41.34
C ARG A 157 24.38 16.88 42.59
N GLY A 158 23.06 16.90 42.82
CA GLY A 158 22.50 17.59 43.99
C GLY A 158 21.01 17.94 43.94
N GLY A 159 20.43 18.10 42.75
CA GLY A 159 19.02 18.46 42.58
C GLY A 159 18.59 19.72 43.34
N LEU A 160 17.28 19.93 43.49
CA LEU A 160 16.68 21.04 44.26
C LEU A 160 17.11 21.02 45.75
N LEU A 161 17.38 19.84 46.29
CA LEU A 161 17.65 19.63 47.72
C LEU A 161 19.11 19.82 48.12
N GLU A 162 20.00 20.11 47.16
CA GLU A 162 21.44 20.32 47.38
C GLU A 162 22.10 19.26 48.27
N THR A 163 21.76 17.98 48.06
CA THR A 163 22.17 16.87 48.95
C THR A 163 23.68 16.75 49.17
N TRP A 164 24.49 17.28 48.26
CA TRP A 164 25.95 17.37 48.40
C TRP A 164 26.40 18.21 49.62
N ARG A 165 25.61 19.18 50.09
CA ARG A 165 25.91 19.99 51.30
C ARG A 165 25.74 19.22 52.60
N LEU A 166 25.00 18.09 52.57
CA LEU A 166 24.64 17.36 53.78
C LEU A 166 25.87 16.79 54.50
N ALA A 167 26.85 16.27 53.74
CA ALA A 167 28.09 15.73 54.32
C ALA A 167 28.91 16.80 55.04
N ASP A 168 29.03 17.98 54.43
CA ASP A 168 29.72 19.14 54.99
C ASP A 168 28.99 19.64 56.24
N ALA A 169 27.66 19.76 56.19
CA ALA A 169 26.83 20.17 57.31
C ALA A 169 26.92 19.19 58.50
N VAL A 170 26.91 17.88 58.22
CA VAL A 170 27.08 16.84 59.25
C VAL A 170 28.49 16.91 59.87
N THR A 171 29.52 17.14 59.06
CA THR A 171 30.90 17.26 59.53
C THR A 171 31.11 18.52 60.38
N ALA A 172 30.55 19.66 59.95
CA ALA A 172 30.56 20.90 60.70
C ALA A 172 29.82 20.76 62.04
N ALA A 173 28.66 20.11 62.05
CA ALA A 173 27.90 19.83 63.26
C ALA A 173 28.66 18.93 64.25
N ARG A 174 29.46 17.98 63.77
CA ARG A 174 30.24 17.05 64.61
C ARG A 174 31.53 17.65 65.16
N THR A 175 32.18 18.51 64.39
CA THR A 175 33.52 19.03 64.71
C THR A 175 33.52 20.44 65.27
N GLY A 176 32.39 21.17 65.13
CA GLY A 176 32.29 22.59 65.49
C GLY A 176 33.07 23.52 64.56
N VAL A 177 33.70 22.98 63.52
CA VAL A 177 34.43 23.74 62.50
C VAL A 177 33.54 23.90 61.29
N GLU A 178 33.25 25.14 60.92
CA GLU A 178 32.45 25.43 59.72
C GLU A 178 33.20 24.92 58.47
N ALA A 179 32.58 23.98 57.76
CA ALA A 179 33.15 23.44 56.53
C ALA A 179 32.99 24.49 55.41
N LEU A 180 34.11 24.89 54.79
CA LEU A 180 34.07 25.75 53.62
C LEU A 180 33.40 24.98 52.47
N SER A 181 32.25 25.48 52.03
CA SER A 181 31.55 24.89 50.88
C SER A 181 32.45 24.94 49.64
N PRO A 182 32.76 23.79 49.02
CA PRO A 182 33.63 23.76 47.85
C PRO A 182 33.05 24.60 46.70
N GLY A 183 33.93 25.35 46.03
CA GLY A 183 33.55 26.14 44.86
C GLY A 183 33.01 25.25 43.73
N VAL A 184 32.32 25.87 42.76
CA VAL A 184 31.78 25.15 41.58
C VAL A 184 32.89 24.38 40.84
N LEU A 185 34.09 24.97 40.73
CA LEU A 185 35.24 24.35 40.07
C LEU A 185 35.78 23.14 40.84
N ASP A 186 35.90 23.25 42.16
CA ASP A 186 36.36 22.13 43.01
C ASP A 186 35.40 20.95 42.92
N ARG A 187 34.08 21.20 42.94
CA ARG A 187 33.07 20.14 42.81
C ARG A 187 33.08 19.48 41.43
N ARG A 188 33.30 20.25 40.35
CA ARG A 188 33.47 19.68 39.01
C ARG A 188 34.74 18.84 38.90
N ARG A 189 35.83 19.28 39.56
CA ARG A 189 37.08 18.52 39.64
C ARG A 189 36.88 17.21 40.41
N ASP A 190 36.15 17.23 41.52
CA ASP A 190 35.86 16.02 42.29
C ASP A 190 34.99 15.03 41.49
N ALA A 191 33.97 15.55 40.79
CA ALA A 191 33.18 14.73 39.86
C ALA A 191 34.06 14.11 38.76
N LEU A 192 34.99 14.88 38.17
CA LEU A 192 35.94 14.37 37.18
C LEU A 192 36.83 13.26 37.77
N HIS A 193 37.33 13.42 39.01
CA HIS A 193 38.11 12.39 39.68
C HIS A 193 37.31 11.11 39.94
N ASP A 194 36.04 11.22 40.29
CA ASP A 194 35.15 10.07 40.47
C ASP A 194 34.89 9.36 39.14
N GLU A 195 34.64 10.11 38.05
CA GLU A 195 34.51 9.54 36.71
C GLU A 195 35.80 8.85 36.25
N LEU A 196 36.97 9.43 36.54
CA LEU A 196 38.27 8.80 36.24
C LEU A 196 38.46 7.49 37.03
N ARG A 197 38.06 7.45 38.31
CA ARG A 197 38.09 6.21 39.12
C ARG A 197 37.17 5.15 38.52
N LEU A 198 36.00 5.53 38.02
CA LEU A 198 35.09 4.61 37.32
C LEU A 198 35.70 4.09 36.02
N PHE A 199 36.40 4.94 35.26
CA PHE A 199 37.09 4.54 34.04
C PHE A 199 38.21 3.52 34.35
N VAL A 200 39.09 3.84 35.31
CA VAL A 200 40.15 2.93 35.78
C VAL A 200 39.55 1.61 36.27
N ARG A 201 38.44 1.68 37.00
CA ARG A 201 37.74 0.49 37.47
C ARG A 201 37.25 -0.40 36.32
N ALA A 202 36.63 0.18 35.29
CA ALA A 202 36.17 -0.56 34.11
C ALA A 202 37.34 -1.22 33.38
N VAL A 203 38.41 -0.47 33.11
CA VAL A 203 39.60 -0.96 32.40
C VAL A 203 40.31 -2.07 33.20
N SER A 204 40.39 -1.94 34.53
CA SER A 204 41.04 -2.93 35.40
C SER A 204 40.33 -4.29 35.49
N ARG A 205 39.14 -4.45 34.89
CA ARG A 205 38.42 -5.74 34.88
C ARG A 205 39.02 -6.74 33.90
N ALA A 206 39.79 -6.27 32.91
CA ALA A 206 40.40 -7.10 31.89
C ALA A 206 41.66 -7.81 32.39
N ARG A 207 41.80 -9.10 32.06
CA ARG A 207 43.02 -9.88 32.30
C ARG A 207 44.00 -9.83 31.14
N SER A 208 43.50 -9.82 29.91
CA SER A 208 44.35 -10.00 28.72
C SER A 208 44.14 -8.95 27.63
N ARG A 209 42.91 -8.47 27.42
CA ARG A 209 42.59 -7.55 26.33
C ARG A 209 41.64 -6.45 26.75
N ILE A 210 41.93 -5.23 26.32
CA ILE A 210 41.08 -4.06 26.52
C ILE A 210 40.81 -3.45 25.14
N VAL A 211 39.57 -3.13 24.86
CA VAL A 211 39.16 -2.32 23.70
C VAL A 211 38.38 -1.13 24.23
N VAL A 212 38.77 0.08 23.85
CA VAL A 212 38.04 1.31 24.19
C VAL A 212 37.57 1.93 22.90
N THR A 213 36.28 2.26 22.80
CA THR A 213 35.69 2.77 21.56
C THR A 213 35.01 4.12 21.76
N ALA A 214 35.14 4.95 20.74
CA ALA A 214 34.49 6.24 20.55
C ALA A 214 34.13 6.37 19.06
N VAL A 215 33.24 7.31 18.77
CA VAL A 215 32.89 7.73 17.41
C VAL A 215 33.50 9.10 17.22
N ASP A 216 34.14 9.28 16.07
CA ASP A 216 34.76 10.52 15.62
C ASP A 216 34.17 10.86 14.25
N ASP A 217 33.21 11.78 14.24
CA ASP A 217 32.51 12.27 13.06
C ASP A 217 32.22 13.78 13.21
N ASP A 218 31.47 14.37 12.26
CA ASP A 218 31.20 15.81 12.27
C ASP A 218 30.42 16.29 13.51
N ASP A 219 29.67 15.40 14.17
CA ASP A 219 28.79 15.71 15.30
C ASP A 219 29.32 15.19 16.65
N SER A 220 30.23 14.22 16.65
CA SER A 220 30.72 13.51 17.82
C SER A 220 32.25 13.47 17.86
N SER A 221 32.82 13.73 19.04
CA SER A 221 34.26 13.63 19.26
C SER A 221 34.61 12.66 20.41
N PRO A 222 35.76 11.97 20.33
CA PRO A 222 36.24 11.10 21.40
C PRO A 222 36.46 11.86 22.72
N SER A 223 36.24 11.16 23.83
CA SER A 223 36.46 11.71 25.17
C SER A 223 37.92 12.09 25.43
N PRO A 224 38.18 13.10 26.28
CA PRO A 224 39.51 13.39 26.80
C PRO A 224 40.21 12.19 27.46
N PHE A 225 39.49 11.16 27.91
CA PHE A 225 40.09 9.94 28.45
C PHE A 225 40.96 9.19 27.45
N PHE A 226 40.78 9.38 26.14
CA PHE A 226 41.66 8.81 25.12
C PHE A 226 43.10 9.34 25.23
N SER A 227 43.32 10.52 25.82
CA SER A 227 44.68 11.05 26.07
C SER A 227 45.52 10.18 27.03
N PHE A 228 44.88 9.31 27.81
CA PHE A 228 45.55 8.34 28.68
C PHE A 228 45.83 7.00 27.99
N LEU A 229 45.35 6.81 26.76
CA LEU A 229 45.47 5.58 26.00
C LEU A 229 46.49 5.74 24.86
N PRO A 230 47.06 4.64 24.34
CA PRO A 230 47.85 4.69 23.12
C PRO A 230 47.05 5.27 21.94
N GLU A 231 47.73 5.92 21.00
CA GLU A 231 47.10 6.40 19.77
C GLU A 231 46.47 5.23 19.00
N PRO A 232 45.22 5.38 18.51
CA PRO A 232 44.56 4.32 17.76
C PRO A 232 45.22 4.12 16.39
N SER A 233 45.25 2.87 15.92
CA SER A 233 45.59 2.57 14.52
C SER A 233 44.56 3.21 13.58
N PRO A 234 44.97 3.67 12.37
CA PRO A 234 44.05 4.28 11.43
C PRO A 234 42.96 3.29 11.02
N ALA A 235 41.73 3.78 10.82
CA ALA A 235 40.56 2.94 10.53
C ALA A 235 40.73 2.07 9.27
N SER A 236 41.53 2.52 8.30
CA SER A 236 41.91 1.78 7.09
C SER A 236 42.58 0.44 7.36
N ASP A 237 43.23 0.27 8.52
CA ASP A 237 43.95 -0.94 8.90
C ASP A 237 43.01 -2.03 9.45
N HIS A 238 41.72 -1.71 9.64
CA HIS A 238 40.70 -2.61 10.15
C HIS A 238 39.47 -2.70 9.20
N PRO A 239 39.61 -3.24 7.98
CA PRO A 239 38.50 -3.41 7.04
C PRO A 239 37.38 -4.33 7.58
N ALA A 240 37.65 -5.13 8.61
CA ALA A 240 36.63 -5.91 9.32
C ALA A 240 35.64 -5.03 10.12
N ALA A 241 35.94 -3.75 10.33
CA ALA A 241 35.04 -2.80 10.98
C ALA A 241 33.94 -2.28 10.02
N GLU A 242 34.16 -2.31 8.70
CA GLU A 242 33.17 -1.85 7.71
C GLU A 242 32.04 -2.85 7.48
N HIS A 243 32.28 -4.14 7.75
CA HIS A 243 31.31 -5.21 7.49
C HIS A 243 31.18 -6.15 8.70
N PRO A 244 29.98 -6.27 9.30
CA PRO A 244 29.73 -7.23 10.35
C PRO A 244 30.13 -8.64 9.89
N LEU A 245 30.89 -9.37 10.72
CA LEU A 245 31.25 -10.78 10.53
C LEU A 245 30.02 -11.69 10.72
N THR A 246 29.00 -11.43 9.91
CA THR A 246 27.75 -12.17 9.85
C THR A 246 27.73 -12.92 8.53
N LEU A 247 27.08 -14.08 8.49
CA LEU A 247 26.93 -14.84 7.25
C LEU A 247 26.29 -13.98 6.15
N ARG A 248 25.28 -13.18 6.49
CA ARG A 248 24.66 -12.21 5.57
C ARG A 248 25.63 -11.15 5.07
N GLY A 249 26.44 -10.57 5.95
CA GLY A 249 27.46 -9.58 5.59
C GLY A 249 28.55 -10.16 4.68
N LEU A 250 28.99 -11.39 4.95
CA LEU A 250 29.93 -12.12 4.10
C LEU A 250 29.36 -12.40 2.71
N VAL A 251 28.12 -12.91 2.62
CA VAL A 251 27.42 -13.11 1.34
C VAL A 251 27.33 -11.80 0.56
N ALA A 252 26.90 -10.71 1.20
CA ALA A 252 26.78 -9.40 0.55
C ALA A 252 28.14 -8.90 0.02
N ARG A 253 29.20 -9.03 0.82
CA ARG A 253 30.57 -8.65 0.42
C ARG A 253 31.04 -9.47 -0.77
N HIS A 254 30.93 -10.80 -0.72
CA HIS A 254 31.39 -11.65 -1.83
C HIS A 254 30.56 -11.46 -3.10
N ARG A 255 29.24 -11.25 -3.00
CA ARG A 255 28.40 -10.88 -4.15
C ARG A 255 28.86 -9.58 -4.79
N ARG A 256 29.07 -8.54 -3.97
CA ARG A 256 29.58 -7.24 -4.46
C ARG A 256 30.94 -7.40 -5.11
N THR A 257 31.90 -8.07 -4.46
CA THR A 257 33.22 -8.33 -5.05
C THR A 257 33.10 -9.07 -6.38
N LEU A 258 32.25 -10.09 -6.48
CA LEU A 258 32.05 -10.87 -7.70
C LEU A 258 31.53 -10.04 -8.88
N THR A 259 30.68 -9.04 -8.63
CA THR A 259 30.04 -8.21 -9.67
C THR A 259 30.78 -6.91 -9.95
N SER A 260 31.42 -6.29 -8.96
CA SER A 260 32.00 -4.95 -9.09
C SER A 260 33.51 -4.92 -9.38
N THR A 261 34.26 -5.97 -9.07
CA THR A 261 35.71 -5.99 -9.32
C THR A 261 36.04 -6.49 -10.72
N THR A 262 37.09 -5.93 -11.32
CA THR A 262 37.62 -6.39 -12.63
C THR A 262 38.75 -7.41 -12.48
N ASP A 263 39.30 -7.58 -11.27
CA ASP A 263 40.38 -8.53 -10.98
C ASP A 263 39.87 -9.99 -11.02
N PRO A 264 40.33 -10.82 -11.98
CA PRO A 264 39.90 -12.21 -12.09
C PRO A 264 40.20 -13.06 -10.85
N ALA A 265 41.29 -12.79 -10.13
CA ALA A 265 41.67 -13.58 -8.96
C ALA A 265 40.70 -13.35 -7.79
N GLN A 266 40.34 -12.08 -7.54
CA GLN A 266 39.36 -11.72 -6.52
C GLN A 266 37.95 -12.22 -6.86
N ARG A 267 37.56 -12.19 -8.15
CA ARG A 267 36.28 -12.77 -8.59
C ARG A 267 36.24 -14.28 -8.37
N ALA A 268 37.33 -14.98 -8.69
CA ALA A 268 37.42 -16.43 -8.50
C ALA A 268 37.36 -16.80 -7.01
N ASP A 269 38.06 -16.07 -6.14
CA ASP A 269 37.98 -16.28 -4.69
C ASP A 269 36.55 -16.01 -4.17
N ALA A 270 35.94 -14.88 -4.52
CA ALA A 270 34.59 -14.55 -4.10
C ALA A 270 33.55 -15.59 -4.56
N ALA A 271 33.65 -16.09 -5.80
CA ALA A 271 32.82 -17.18 -6.29
C ALA A 271 33.04 -18.49 -5.49
N GLY A 272 34.30 -18.80 -5.17
CA GLY A 272 34.64 -19.94 -4.31
C GLY A 272 34.02 -19.85 -2.92
N GLN A 273 34.12 -18.68 -2.28
CA GLN A 273 33.51 -18.45 -0.96
C GLN A 273 31.98 -18.54 -1.02
N LEU A 274 31.34 -17.96 -2.04
CA LEU A 274 29.89 -18.09 -2.23
C LEU A 274 29.47 -19.54 -2.47
N SER A 275 30.26 -20.35 -3.17
CA SER A 275 29.98 -21.77 -3.37
C SER A 275 29.99 -22.55 -2.05
N VAL A 276 30.91 -22.25 -1.14
CA VAL A 276 30.96 -22.88 0.19
C VAL A 276 29.77 -22.43 1.05
N LEU A 277 29.43 -21.14 1.01
CA LEU A 277 28.27 -20.62 1.74
C LEU A 277 26.96 -21.22 1.21
N ALA A 278 26.85 -21.41 -0.11
CA ALA A 278 25.69 -22.03 -0.73
C ALA A 278 25.58 -23.52 -0.39
N SER A 279 26.69 -24.27 -0.31
CA SER A 279 26.64 -25.69 0.10
C SER A 279 26.15 -25.88 1.54
N GLU A 280 26.41 -24.89 2.40
CA GLU A 280 25.92 -24.85 3.79
C GLU A 280 24.54 -24.18 3.91
N SER A 281 23.83 -23.96 2.78
CA SER A 281 22.48 -23.39 2.74
C SER A 281 22.36 -21.99 3.38
N VAL A 282 23.41 -21.16 3.26
CA VAL A 282 23.37 -19.78 3.73
C VAL A 282 22.49 -18.94 2.79
N PRO A 283 21.42 -18.28 3.29
CA PRO A 283 20.49 -17.53 2.44
C PRO A 283 21.16 -16.42 1.64
N GLY A 284 20.82 -16.34 0.36
CA GLY A 284 21.31 -15.35 -0.59
C GLY A 284 22.69 -15.65 -1.18
N ALA A 285 23.34 -16.76 -0.80
CA ALA A 285 24.61 -17.19 -1.38
C ALA A 285 24.43 -17.82 -2.78
N ASP A 286 23.38 -18.63 -2.96
CA ASP A 286 23.05 -19.25 -4.25
C ASP A 286 22.52 -18.20 -5.24
N PRO A 287 23.08 -18.10 -6.46
CA PRO A 287 22.58 -17.20 -7.50
C PRO A 287 21.09 -17.33 -7.81
N ARG A 288 20.49 -18.51 -7.63
CA ARG A 288 19.06 -18.75 -7.85
C ARG A 288 18.16 -18.02 -6.86
N GLU A 289 18.71 -17.62 -5.71
CA GLU A 289 18.00 -16.83 -4.68
C GLU A 289 18.20 -15.32 -4.87
N TRP A 290 18.96 -14.91 -5.90
CA TRP A 290 19.21 -13.49 -6.12
C TRP A 290 17.98 -12.84 -6.73
N TYR A 291 17.47 -11.83 -6.03
CA TYR A 291 16.40 -10.98 -6.53
C TYR A 291 16.72 -10.45 -7.93
N GLY A 292 15.78 -10.60 -8.87
CA GLY A 292 15.91 -10.15 -10.25
C GLY A 292 16.69 -11.07 -11.19
N SER A 293 17.22 -12.22 -10.72
CA SER A 293 17.93 -13.18 -11.58
C SER A 293 17.02 -14.21 -12.26
N SER A 294 15.84 -14.47 -11.71
CA SER A 294 14.87 -15.40 -12.29
C SER A 294 14.24 -14.81 -13.55
N ALA A 295 14.07 -15.65 -14.56
CA ALA A 295 13.28 -15.32 -15.75
C ALA A 295 11.79 -15.14 -15.39
N PRO A 296 11.01 -14.41 -16.21
CA PRO A 296 9.55 -14.39 -16.12
C PRO A 296 8.98 -15.80 -16.07
N SER A 297 7.88 -15.99 -15.35
CA SER A 297 7.21 -17.29 -15.28
C SER A 297 6.53 -17.68 -16.59
N THR A 298 6.21 -16.70 -17.44
CA THR A 298 5.59 -16.87 -18.74
C THR A 298 5.86 -15.65 -19.64
N ASP A 299 5.97 -15.89 -20.95
CA ASP A 299 5.97 -14.86 -22.00
C ASP A 299 4.67 -14.93 -22.83
N ALA A 300 3.68 -15.71 -22.38
CA ALA A 300 2.40 -15.84 -23.07
C ALA A 300 1.56 -14.55 -22.98
N PRO A 301 0.79 -14.20 -24.02
CA PRO A 301 -0.16 -13.09 -23.98
C PRO A 301 -1.23 -13.30 -22.91
N LEU A 302 -1.83 -12.20 -22.43
CA LEU A 302 -2.93 -12.29 -21.47
C LEU A 302 -4.15 -13.00 -22.09
N HIS A 303 -4.41 -12.73 -23.37
CA HIS A 303 -5.45 -13.40 -24.16
C HIS A 303 -4.93 -13.77 -25.54
N ASP A 304 -5.19 -15.00 -25.98
CA ASP A 304 -4.88 -15.42 -27.34
C ASP A 304 -6.06 -15.12 -28.26
N LEU A 305 -5.96 -14.00 -29.00
CA LEU A 305 -6.99 -13.54 -29.93
C LEU A 305 -7.28 -14.53 -31.08
N THR A 306 -6.39 -15.49 -31.35
CA THR A 306 -6.64 -16.52 -32.38
C THR A 306 -7.61 -17.59 -31.90
N VAL A 307 -7.79 -17.72 -30.58
CA VAL A 307 -8.60 -18.76 -29.93
C VAL A 307 -9.87 -18.17 -29.33
N GLU A 308 -9.75 -17.02 -28.66
CA GLU A 308 -10.86 -16.38 -27.95
C GLU A 308 -10.94 -14.87 -28.21
N ALA A 309 -12.14 -14.32 -28.06
CA ALA A 309 -12.37 -12.89 -28.22
C ALA A 309 -11.95 -12.11 -26.96
N ALA A 310 -11.25 -10.98 -27.12
CA ALA A 310 -10.90 -10.11 -26.01
C ALA A 310 -12.11 -9.34 -25.51
N ARG A 311 -12.29 -9.27 -24.20
CA ARG A 311 -13.37 -8.48 -23.58
C ARG A 311 -12.89 -7.08 -23.29
N VAL A 312 -13.52 -6.10 -23.93
CA VAL A 312 -13.23 -4.68 -23.76
C VAL A 312 -14.43 -4.00 -23.12
N SER A 313 -14.20 -3.30 -22.01
CA SER A 313 -15.18 -2.36 -21.46
C SER A 313 -14.81 -0.96 -21.96
N PRO A 314 -15.76 -0.14 -22.47
CA PRO A 314 -15.44 1.22 -22.92
C PRO A 314 -14.79 2.09 -21.84
N SER A 315 -15.18 1.94 -20.58
CA SER A 315 -14.56 2.66 -19.46
C SER A 315 -13.12 2.19 -19.15
N LYS A 316 -12.82 0.92 -19.44
CA LYS A 316 -11.46 0.36 -19.28
C LYS A 316 -10.55 0.71 -20.46
N MET A 317 -11.12 0.93 -21.64
CA MET A 317 -10.39 1.37 -22.82
C MET A 317 -9.72 2.72 -22.58
N GLU A 318 -10.43 3.68 -21.98
CA GLU A 318 -9.84 4.99 -21.65
C GLU A 318 -8.69 4.86 -20.64
N ALA A 319 -8.85 4.01 -19.61
CA ALA A 319 -7.78 3.74 -18.66
C ALA A 319 -6.55 3.07 -19.32
N PHE A 320 -6.78 2.19 -20.30
CA PHE A 320 -5.71 1.57 -21.08
C PHE A 320 -4.97 2.59 -21.96
N GLU A 321 -5.70 3.44 -22.69
CA GLU A 321 -5.12 4.51 -23.53
C GLU A 321 -4.34 5.54 -22.70
N GLU A 322 -4.75 5.82 -21.46
CA GLU A 322 -4.01 6.69 -20.53
C GLU A 322 -2.73 6.01 -20.01
N CYS A 323 -2.81 4.73 -19.60
CA CYS A 323 -1.65 3.93 -19.21
C CYS A 323 -1.90 2.42 -19.26
N GLU A 324 -1.27 1.73 -20.21
CA GLU A 324 -1.43 0.28 -20.38
C GLU A 324 -1.03 -0.50 -19.12
N LEU A 325 0.11 -0.18 -18.51
CA LEU A 325 0.58 -0.86 -17.29
C LEU A 325 -0.33 -0.58 -16.09
N GLY A 326 -0.82 0.65 -15.94
CA GLY A 326 -1.76 1.03 -14.89
C GLY A 326 -3.06 0.23 -15.00
N TRP A 327 -3.59 0.12 -16.22
CA TRP A 327 -4.73 -0.73 -16.53
C TRP A 327 -4.48 -2.21 -16.21
N ALA A 328 -3.32 -2.76 -16.59
CA ALA A 328 -3.01 -4.17 -16.38
C ALA A 328 -2.98 -4.53 -14.88
N ILE A 329 -2.34 -3.68 -14.06
CA ILE A 329 -2.27 -3.86 -12.61
C ILE A 329 -3.68 -3.79 -11.99
N SER A 330 -4.45 -2.74 -12.32
CA SER A 330 -5.82 -2.58 -11.83
C SER A 330 -6.70 -3.80 -12.20
N SER A 331 -6.64 -4.23 -13.46
CA SER A 331 -7.45 -5.33 -13.99
C SER A 331 -7.09 -6.69 -13.41
N LEU A 332 -5.85 -6.90 -12.99
CA LEU A 332 -5.36 -8.16 -12.39
C LEU A 332 -5.48 -8.20 -10.86
N GLY A 333 -6.30 -7.32 -10.28
CA GLY A 333 -6.57 -7.31 -8.83
C GLY A 333 -5.60 -6.44 -8.02
N GLY A 334 -4.86 -5.56 -8.69
CA GLY A 334 -4.04 -4.53 -8.04
C GLY A 334 -4.87 -3.45 -7.33
N ASP A 335 -6.18 -3.36 -7.59
CA ASP A 335 -7.11 -2.49 -6.87
C ASP A 335 -7.82 -3.24 -5.74
N THR A 336 -7.35 -3.02 -4.51
CA THR A 336 -7.81 -3.76 -3.34
C THR A 336 -8.90 -3.06 -2.53
N VAL A 337 -9.20 -1.78 -2.80
CA VAL A 337 -10.23 -1.01 -2.08
C VAL A 337 -10.91 -0.03 -3.04
N LEU A 338 -12.21 -0.23 -3.29
CA LEU A 338 -13.03 0.75 -3.99
C LEU A 338 -13.26 1.95 -3.07
N PRO A 339 -12.90 3.17 -3.48
CA PRO A 339 -13.16 4.35 -2.66
C PRO A 339 -14.67 4.55 -2.47
N PRO A 340 -15.13 5.08 -1.32
CA PRO A 340 -16.56 5.30 -1.07
C PRO A 340 -17.25 6.16 -2.14
N SER A 341 -16.49 7.04 -2.82
CA SER A 341 -16.98 7.84 -3.94
C SER A 341 -17.48 7.02 -5.13
N ALA A 342 -16.90 5.84 -5.39
CA ALA A 342 -17.36 4.95 -6.45
C ALA A 342 -18.74 4.36 -6.10
N GLY A 343 -18.92 3.91 -4.85
CA GLY A 343 -20.21 3.40 -4.36
C GLY A 343 -21.31 4.47 -4.36
N ILE A 344 -20.97 5.73 -4.01
CA ILE A 344 -21.92 6.86 -4.13
C ILE A 344 -22.39 7.04 -5.59
N GLY A 345 -21.47 6.90 -6.55
CA GLY A 345 -21.81 6.95 -7.98
C GLY A 345 -22.87 5.89 -8.33
N THR A 346 -22.61 4.63 -7.99
CA THR A 346 -23.54 3.51 -8.23
C THR A 346 -24.93 3.76 -7.64
N ILE A 347 -25.01 4.24 -6.40
CA ILE A 347 -26.30 4.54 -5.74
C ILE A 347 -27.08 5.63 -6.51
N ILE A 348 -26.40 6.64 -7.07
CA ILE A 348 -27.07 7.70 -7.84
C ILE A 348 -27.54 7.19 -9.21
N HIS A 349 -26.82 6.28 -9.85
CA HIS A 349 -27.29 5.59 -11.07
C HIS A 349 -28.55 4.77 -10.77
N GLU A 350 -28.54 3.98 -9.70
CA GLU A 350 -29.73 3.22 -9.27
C GLU A 350 -30.93 4.14 -9.01
N ALA A 351 -30.70 5.32 -8.41
CA ALA A 351 -31.77 6.30 -8.21
C ALA A 351 -32.36 6.82 -9.53
N MET A 352 -31.53 7.03 -10.56
CA MET A 352 -31.98 7.44 -11.89
C MET A 352 -32.77 6.33 -12.60
N GLU A 353 -32.35 5.08 -12.43
CA GLU A 353 -32.98 3.89 -13.02
C GLU A 353 -34.34 3.60 -12.38
N THR A 354 -34.38 3.51 -11.05
CA THR A 354 -35.55 3.06 -10.29
C THR A 354 -36.64 4.13 -10.18
N VAL A 355 -36.29 5.40 -10.35
CA VAL A 355 -37.21 6.55 -10.25
C VAL A 355 -37.17 7.37 -11.54
N PRO A 356 -37.64 6.83 -12.68
CA PRO A 356 -37.51 7.47 -13.99
C PRO A 356 -38.34 8.75 -14.15
N ASP A 357 -39.40 8.90 -13.33
CA ASP A 357 -40.24 10.09 -13.20
C ASP A 357 -39.56 11.21 -12.39
N GLY A 358 -38.43 10.91 -11.74
CA GLY A 358 -37.62 11.86 -10.99
C GLY A 358 -38.28 12.36 -9.71
N GLU A 359 -39.17 11.60 -9.07
CA GLU A 359 -39.76 12.02 -7.81
C GLU A 359 -38.68 12.12 -6.70
N LEU A 360 -38.46 13.33 -6.19
CA LEU A 360 -37.33 13.65 -5.32
C LEU A 360 -37.25 12.81 -4.05
N GLU A 361 -38.38 12.60 -3.37
CA GLU A 361 -38.43 11.84 -2.12
C GLU A 361 -38.16 10.35 -2.33
N LYS A 362 -38.59 9.78 -3.47
CA LYS A 362 -38.26 8.40 -3.83
C LYS A 362 -36.76 8.25 -4.13
N MET A 363 -36.17 9.17 -4.88
CA MET A 363 -34.72 9.15 -5.15
C MET A 363 -33.89 9.27 -3.86
N ARG A 364 -34.31 10.13 -2.93
CA ARG A 364 -33.67 10.24 -1.60
C ARG A 364 -33.81 8.97 -0.78
N ALA A 365 -34.94 8.25 -0.90
CA ALA A 365 -35.13 6.97 -0.24
C ALA A 365 -34.17 5.88 -0.76
N VAL A 366 -33.85 5.87 -2.06
CA VAL A 366 -32.83 4.98 -2.65
C VAL A 366 -31.46 5.24 -2.01
N VAL A 367 -31.04 6.51 -1.94
CA VAL A 367 -29.77 6.87 -1.28
C VAL A 367 -29.76 6.45 0.18
N ALA A 368 -30.82 6.74 0.93
CA ALA A 368 -30.90 6.40 2.35
C ALA A 368 -30.86 4.89 2.62
N LYS A 369 -31.43 4.09 1.71
CA LYS A 369 -31.44 2.62 1.78
C LYS A 369 -30.04 2.02 1.65
N HIS A 370 -29.25 2.49 0.68
CA HIS A 370 -27.92 1.95 0.37
C HIS A 370 -26.78 2.65 1.11
N TRP A 371 -27.02 3.80 1.75
CA TRP A 371 -25.99 4.54 2.49
C TRP A 371 -25.24 3.71 3.56
N PRO A 372 -25.89 2.82 4.35
CA PRO A 372 -25.21 2.01 5.36
C PRO A 372 -24.24 0.97 4.80
N GLU A 373 -24.30 0.68 3.49
CA GLU A 373 -23.41 -0.27 2.81
C GLU A 373 -22.02 0.34 2.53
N LEU A 374 -21.88 1.67 2.62
CA LEU A 374 -20.64 2.38 2.38
C LEU A 374 -19.80 2.50 3.66
N GLU A 375 -18.57 2.01 3.61
CA GLU A 375 -17.59 2.17 4.69
C GLU A 375 -16.85 3.50 4.57
N PHE A 376 -16.85 4.30 5.64
CA PHE A 376 -16.09 5.55 5.72
C PHE A 376 -15.09 5.48 6.87
N GLU A 377 -13.87 5.99 6.64
CA GLU A 377 -12.82 6.03 7.68
C GLU A 377 -13.27 6.76 8.95
N THR A 378 -14.13 7.79 8.79
CA THR A 378 -14.66 8.57 9.90
C THR A 378 -16.09 9.04 9.62
N GLU A 379 -16.86 9.23 10.70
CA GLU A 379 -18.27 9.63 10.62
C GLU A 379 -18.48 11.01 9.97
N TRP A 380 -17.56 11.96 10.15
CA TRP A 380 -17.70 13.30 9.57
C TRP A 380 -17.52 13.29 8.05
N ILE A 381 -16.67 12.41 7.50
CA ILE A 381 -16.52 12.20 6.05
C ILE A 381 -17.82 11.65 5.48
N GLY A 382 -18.40 10.63 6.12
CA GLY A 382 -19.71 10.09 5.73
C GLY A 382 -20.79 11.18 5.70
N ARG A 383 -20.90 12.01 6.76
CA ARG A 383 -21.86 13.13 6.77
C ARG A 383 -21.61 14.18 5.67
N LYS A 384 -20.36 14.44 5.31
CA LYS A 384 -20.01 15.37 4.21
C LYS A 384 -20.42 14.80 2.86
N GLU A 385 -20.09 13.54 2.59
CA GLU A 385 -20.43 12.89 1.33
C GLU A 385 -21.94 12.66 1.20
N LEU A 386 -22.67 12.43 2.29
CA LEU A 386 -24.14 12.34 2.27
C LEU A 386 -24.80 13.66 1.82
N ARG A 387 -24.30 14.81 2.32
CA ARG A 387 -24.76 16.13 1.86
C ARG A 387 -24.48 16.35 0.38
N ARG A 388 -23.34 15.85 -0.11
CA ARG A 388 -22.95 15.93 -1.51
C ARG A 388 -23.83 15.04 -2.41
N ALA A 389 -24.11 13.81 -1.98
CA ALA A 389 -25.05 12.91 -2.66
C ALA A 389 -26.45 13.53 -2.74
N GLY A 390 -26.93 14.14 -1.64
CA GLY A 390 -28.19 14.88 -1.63
C GLY A 390 -28.25 15.99 -2.69
N LEU A 391 -27.18 16.79 -2.80
CA LEU A 391 -27.06 17.82 -3.86
C LEU A 391 -27.09 17.21 -5.27
N TYR A 392 -26.47 16.04 -5.49
CA TYR A 392 -26.50 15.37 -6.78
C TYR A 392 -27.89 14.86 -7.14
N ILE A 393 -28.64 14.34 -6.16
CA ILE A 393 -30.04 13.96 -6.33
C ILE A 393 -30.92 15.17 -6.64
N ASP A 394 -30.73 16.30 -5.97
CA ASP A 394 -31.48 17.53 -6.26
C ASP A 394 -31.23 18.02 -7.70
N ARG A 395 -29.99 17.92 -8.18
CA ARG A 395 -29.63 18.29 -9.57
C ARG A 395 -30.15 17.31 -10.60
N LEU A 396 -30.11 16.02 -10.29
CA LEU A 396 -30.70 14.97 -11.12
C LEU A 396 -32.22 15.15 -11.22
N HIS A 397 -32.89 15.49 -10.13
CA HIS A 397 -34.31 15.85 -10.13
C HIS A 397 -34.62 16.98 -11.10
N THR A 398 -33.83 18.07 -11.07
CA THR A 398 -33.99 19.19 -12.00
C THR A 398 -33.83 18.74 -13.46
N TYR A 399 -32.82 17.92 -13.76
CA TYR A 399 -32.65 17.36 -15.11
C TYR A 399 -33.85 16.55 -15.58
N LEU A 400 -34.36 15.66 -14.73
CA LEU A 400 -35.50 14.80 -15.06
C LEU A 400 -36.79 15.63 -15.27
N ALA A 401 -36.98 16.68 -14.46
CA ALA A 401 -38.07 17.63 -14.63
C ALA A 401 -37.96 18.42 -15.95
N ASP A 402 -36.76 18.88 -16.30
CA ASP A 402 -36.51 19.58 -17.58
C ASP A 402 -36.73 18.64 -18.78
N CYS A 403 -36.33 17.36 -18.67
CA CYS A 403 -36.64 16.33 -19.66
C CYS A 403 -38.14 16.19 -19.89
N ALA A 404 -38.94 16.09 -18.83
CA ALA A 404 -40.39 16.06 -18.97
C ALA A 404 -40.96 17.37 -19.56
N GLY A 405 -40.40 18.53 -19.18
CA GLY A 405 -40.78 19.85 -19.69
C GLY A 405 -40.51 20.03 -21.19
N GLU A 406 -39.41 19.50 -21.69
CA GLU A 406 -39.06 19.44 -23.11
C GLU A 406 -39.80 18.31 -23.88
N ARG A 407 -40.76 17.64 -23.21
CA ARG A 407 -41.53 16.50 -23.75
C ARG A 407 -40.64 15.31 -24.13
N GLY A 408 -39.52 15.14 -23.45
CA GLY A 408 -38.66 13.97 -23.54
C GLY A 408 -39.36 12.74 -22.97
N ARG A 409 -39.20 11.59 -23.65
CA ARG A 409 -39.72 10.29 -23.21
C ARG A 409 -38.56 9.33 -23.01
N VAL A 410 -38.56 8.62 -21.88
CA VAL A 410 -37.61 7.52 -21.65
C VAL A 410 -38.01 6.34 -22.53
N LEU A 411 -37.11 5.92 -23.41
CA LEU A 411 -37.28 4.72 -24.23
C LEU A 411 -36.77 3.48 -23.49
N ALA A 412 -35.63 3.61 -22.83
CA ALA A 412 -35.04 2.54 -22.04
C ALA A 412 -34.11 3.10 -20.95
N SER A 413 -33.87 2.30 -19.90
CA SER A 413 -32.94 2.60 -18.80
C SER A 413 -32.21 1.31 -18.44
N GLU A 414 -30.93 1.41 -18.07
CA GLU A 414 -30.05 0.29 -17.71
C GLU A 414 -30.09 -0.86 -18.73
N VAL A 415 -29.79 -0.54 -20.00
CA VAL A 415 -29.84 -1.50 -21.10
C VAL A 415 -28.50 -2.19 -21.27
N GLU A 416 -28.46 -3.51 -21.05
CA GLU A 416 -27.30 -4.30 -21.44
C GLU A 416 -27.10 -4.26 -22.96
N PHE A 417 -25.88 -3.97 -23.40
CA PHE A 417 -25.49 -4.07 -24.79
C PHE A 417 -24.24 -4.93 -24.95
N ARG A 418 -24.11 -5.54 -26.12
CA ARG A 418 -22.97 -6.36 -26.48
C ARG A 418 -22.76 -6.44 -27.99
N PHE A 419 -21.63 -5.98 -28.48
CA PHE A 419 -21.23 -6.14 -29.88
C PHE A 419 -19.76 -6.54 -29.96
N ALA A 420 -19.35 -7.12 -31.08
CA ALA A 420 -17.96 -7.41 -31.37
C ALA A 420 -17.44 -6.55 -32.52
N VAL A 421 -16.17 -6.19 -32.46
CA VAL A 421 -15.44 -5.52 -33.54
C VAL A 421 -14.32 -6.43 -34.01
N GLU A 422 -14.12 -6.51 -35.32
CA GLU A 422 -13.00 -7.26 -35.88
C GLU A 422 -11.66 -6.65 -35.50
N VAL A 423 -10.76 -7.50 -35.00
CA VAL A 423 -9.40 -7.17 -34.66
C VAL A 423 -8.50 -7.73 -35.75
N ARG A 424 -8.07 -6.89 -36.69
CA ARG A 424 -7.16 -7.33 -37.76
C ARG A 424 -5.78 -7.63 -37.19
N ASP A 425 -5.20 -8.75 -37.60
CA ASP A 425 -3.81 -9.06 -37.30
C ASP A 425 -2.91 -8.27 -38.27
N PRO A 426 -2.03 -7.37 -37.77
CA PRO A 426 -1.09 -6.65 -38.63
C PRO A 426 -0.15 -7.59 -39.40
N ALA A 427 0.09 -8.83 -38.95
CA ALA A 427 0.90 -9.80 -39.67
C ALA A 427 0.27 -10.23 -41.01
N SER A 428 -1.06 -10.15 -41.16
CA SER A 428 -1.75 -10.47 -42.42
C SER A 428 -1.69 -9.36 -43.47
N ALA A 429 -1.33 -8.12 -43.08
CA ALA A 429 -1.27 -6.97 -43.97
C ALA A 429 0.08 -6.84 -44.71
N ILE A 430 1.12 -7.55 -44.26
CA ILE A 430 2.47 -7.47 -44.83
C ILE A 430 2.63 -8.41 -46.06
N ASP A 431 1.71 -9.34 -46.28
CA ASP A 431 1.81 -10.36 -47.35
C ASP A 431 1.57 -9.82 -48.79
N THR A 432 1.30 -8.52 -48.96
CA THR A 432 1.10 -7.88 -50.29
C THR A 432 2.19 -6.92 -50.75
N VAL A 433 3.31 -6.76 -50.03
CA VAL A 433 4.46 -6.01 -50.56
C VAL A 433 5.54 -7.00 -51.01
N SER A 434 5.61 -7.19 -52.33
CA SER A 434 6.66 -7.97 -53.01
C SER A 434 8.04 -7.72 -52.41
N ALA A 435 8.69 -8.83 -52.06
CA ALA A 435 10.05 -8.92 -51.57
C ALA A 435 11.02 -8.01 -52.34
N ILE A 436 11.67 -7.11 -51.61
CA ILE A 436 12.93 -6.48 -52.04
C ILE A 436 14.06 -7.27 -51.37
N ASP A 437 14.95 -7.77 -52.23
CA ASP A 437 16.09 -8.64 -51.96
C ASP A 437 17.12 -7.96 -51.01
N PRO A 438 17.49 -8.54 -49.85
CA PRO A 438 18.44 -7.95 -48.91
C PRO A 438 19.87 -8.29 -49.32
N ALA A 439 20.33 -7.71 -50.43
CA ALA A 439 21.72 -7.85 -50.88
C ALA A 439 22.26 -6.57 -51.56
N SER A 440 22.01 -5.39 -50.98
CA SER A 440 22.79 -4.20 -51.31
C SER A 440 22.67 -3.10 -50.25
N ALA A 441 23.54 -3.11 -49.24
CA ALA A 441 24.02 -1.89 -48.57
C ALA A 441 25.14 -2.23 -47.59
N VAL A 442 26.38 -2.08 -48.05
CA VAL A 442 27.57 -1.89 -47.22
C VAL A 442 28.08 -0.48 -47.50
N ASP A 443 28.59 0.17 -46.46
CA ASP A 443 29.28 1.46 -46.40
C ASP A 443 28.45 2.75 -46.50
N THR A 444 28.27 3.44 -45.37
CA THR A 444 29.18 4.51 -44.93
C THR A 444 28.72 5.12 -43.60
N ALA A 445 29.67 5.37 -42.71
CA ALA A 445 29.48 6.18 -41.50
C ALA A 445 29.91 7.63 -41.77
N SER A 446 29.14 8.63 -41.33
CA SER A 446 29.63 9.74 -40.48
C SER A 446 28.57 10.82 -40.23
N ALA A 447 28.74 11.46 -39.06
CA ALA A 447 28.42 12.85 -38.72
C ALA A 447 27.03 13.15 -38.13
N ALA A 448 27.10 14.04 -37.13
CA ALA A 448 26.11 14.45 -36.16
C ALA A 448 25.22 15.62 -36.64
N ASP A 449 24.26 15.90 -35.76
CA ASP A 449 23.54 17.16 -35.50
C ASP A 449 22.18 17.44 -36.17
N THR A 450 21.21 17.58 -35.26
CA THR A 450 20.03 18.48 -35.27
C THR A 450 18.90 18.27 -36.29
N ALA A 451 17.69 18.19 -35.72
CA ALA A 451 16.40 18.76 -36.17
C ALA A 451 15.24 17.76 -36.26
N ASP A 452 14.15 18.21 -35.65
CA ASP A 452 12.73 17.96 -35.96
C ASP A 452 12.17 16.54 -35.92
N LEU A 453 11.27 16.37 -34.94
CA LEU A 453 10.15 15.45 -34.94
C LEU A 453 9.28 15.72 -36.18
N ALA A 454 9.65 15.11 -37.30
CA ALA A 454 8.80 15.00 -38.48
C ALA A 454 8.07 13.64 -38.44
N ASP A 455 6.75 13.75 -38.28
CA ASP A 455 5.73 13.03 -39.03
C ASP A 455 6.01 11.54 -39.32
N ALA A 456 5.44 10.67 -38.47
CA ALA A 456 5.37 9.25 -38.74
C ALA A 456 4.50 9.03 -39.99
N GLY A 457 5.18 8.62 -41.06
CA GLY A 457 4.61 8.41 -42.38
C GLY A 457 3.38 7.50 -42.38
N ASP A 458 2.37 8.01 -43.07
CA ASP A 458 1.13 7.39 -43.49
C ASP A 458 1.39 6.00 -44.12
N VAL A 459 0.97 4.95 -43.42
CA VAL A 459 0.96 3.58 -43.96
C VAL A 459 -0.46 3.29 -44.41
N ASP A 460 -0.64 3.29 -45.72
CA ASP A 460 -1.88 3.04 -46.46
C ASP A 460 -2.45 1.64 -46.14
N ALA A 461 -3.23 1.55 -45.05
CA ALA A 461 -3.98 0.37 -44.65
C ALA A 461 -5.46 0.62 -44.98
N THR A 462 -5.93 0.01 -46.06
CA THR A 462 -7.34 -0.07 -46.53
C THR A 462 -8.37 0.63 -45.61
N ASP A 463 -8.87 1.78 -46.07
CA ASP A 463 -9.84 2.72 -45.48
C ASP A 463 -11.24 2.14 -45.13
N ALA A 464 -11.34 0.82 -44.97
CA ALA A 464 -12.58 0.12 -44.64
C ALA A 464 -12.69 -0.11 -43.14
N ALA A 465 -13.72 0.50 -42.53
CA ALA A 465 -14.05 0.35 -41.11
C ALA A 465 -14.14 -1.14 -40.68
N PRO A 466 -13.64 -1.50 -39.49
CA PRO A 466 -13.84 -2.82 -38.92
C PRO A 466 -15.33 -3.20 -38.89
N ALA A 467 -15.65 -4.45 -39.23
CA ALA A 467 -17.02 -4.92 -39.17
C ALA A 467 -17.49 -5.03 -37.71
N VAL A 468 -18.77 -4.71 -37.49
CA VAL A 468 -19.44 -4.83 -36.19
C VAL A 468 -20.36 -6.05 -36.24
N HIS A 469 -20.22 -6.93 -35.26
CA HIS A 469 -20.95 -8.20 -35.16
C HIS A 469 -21.84 -8.21 -33.92
N VAL A 470 -23.04 -8.78 -34.03
CA VAL A 470 -24.03 -8.87 -32.94
C VAL A 470 -24.66 -10.26 -32.88
N GLY A 471 -25.29 -10.60 -31.76
CA GLY A 471 -25.92 -11.92 -31.58
C GLY A 471 -24.91 -13.04 -31.31
N ASP A 472 -25.13 -14.21 -31.89
CA ASP A 472 -24.30 -15.41 -31.66
C ASP A 472 -22.88 -15.26 -32.21
N ASP A 473 -22.66 -14.32 -33.14
CA ASP A 473 -21.38 -14.09 -33.79
C ASP A 473 -20.47 -13.12 -33.01
N VAL A 474 -20.68 -12.94 -31.71
CA VAL A 474 -19.86 -12.02 -30.91
C VAL A 474 -18.55 -12.67 -30.43
N TYR A 475 -18.54 -13.98 -30.19
CA TYR A 475 -17.44 -14.68 -29.50
C TYR A 475 -16.44 -15.42 -30.41
N GLY A 476 -16.33 -15.01 -31.68
CA GLY A 476 -15.38 -15.61 -32.62
C GLY A 476 -13.92 -15.17 -32.39
N PRO A 477 -12.96 -15.86 -33.02
CA PRO A 477 -11.56 -15.45 -33.01
C PRO A 477 -11.38 -14.09 -33.68
N HIS A 478 -10.31 -13.38 -33.33
CA HIS A 478 -9.98 -12.05 -33.84
C HIS A 478 -11.08 -11.02 -33.59
N ARG A 479 -11.74 -11.08 -32.42
CA ARG A 479 -12.80 -10.17 -32.04
C ARG A 479 -12.54 -9.48 -30.72
N ALA A 480 -12.96 -8.21 -30.65
CA ALA A 480 -13.05 -7.42 -29.44
C ALA A 480 -14.52 -7.33 -29.03
N VAL A 481 -14.90 -8.05 -27.98
CA VAL A 481 -16.26 -8.00 -27.42
C VAL A 481 -16.40 -6.79 -26.52
N VAL A 482 -17.15 -5.81 -27.00
CA VAL A 482 -17.58 -4.65 -26.24
C VAL A 482 -18.87 -5.00 -25.51
N HIS A 483 -18.90 -4.76 -24.22
CA HIS A 483 -20.08 -4.98 -23.39
C HIS A 483 -20.20 -3.90 -22.32
N GLY A 484 -21.42 -3.68 -21.85
CA GLY A 484 -21.71 -2.74 -20.77
C GLY A 484 -23.20 -2.49 -20.63
N PHE A 485 -23.53 -1.45 -19.88
CA PHE A 485 -24.89 -1.00 -19.65
C PHE A 485 -25.03 0.45 -20.09
N ILE A 486 -26.08 0.75 -20.85
CA ILE A 486 -26.46 2.12 -21.19
C ILE A 486 -27.37 2.62 -20.09
N ASP A 487 -26.96 3.66 -19.37
CA ASP A 487 -27.73 4.18 -18.24
C ASP A 487 -29.16 4.56 -18.66
N ARG A 488 -29.31 5.33 -19.75
CA ARG A 488 -30.62 5.85 -20.18
C ARG A 488 -30.65 6.23 -21.66
N VAL A 489 -31.78 5.98 -22.32
CA VAL A 489 -32.05 6.39 -23.72
C VAL A 489 -33.37 7.15 -23.75
N GLU A 490 -33.34 8.34 -24.36
CA GLU A 490 -34.45 9.29 -24.37
C GLU A 490 -34.83 9.67 -25.80
N SER A 491 -36.12 9.93 -26.05
CA SER A 491 -36.62 10.48 -27.31
C SER A 491 -37.25 11.84 -27.14
N TYR A 492 -37.06 12.72 -28.12
CA TYR A 492 -37.56 14.10 -28.12
C TYR A 492 -38.26 14.46 -29.42
N PRO A 493 -39.29 15.32 -29.37
CA PRO A 493 -39.84 15.90 -30.58
C PRO A 493 -38.83 16.84 -31.27
N PRO A 494 -39.03 17.16 -32.56
CA PRO A 494 -38.17 18.09 -33.29
C PRO A 494 -38.02 19.43 -32.55
N GLY A 495 -36.78 19.88 -32.35
CA GLY A 495 -36.46 21.16 -31.71
C GLY A 495 -36.41 21.13 -30.17
N ALA A 496 -36.69 19.99 -29.55
CA ALA A 496 -36.46 19.75 -28.12
C ALA A 496 -35.18 18.90 -27.89
N GLY A 497 -34.80 18.72 -26.63
CA GLY A 497 -33.67 17.92 -26.18
C GLY A 497 -32.31 18.62 -26.26
N GLU A 498 -32.29 19.94 -26.49
CA GLU A 498 -31.06 20.72 -26.76
C GLU A 498 -30.35 21.19 -25.50
N TYR A 499 -31.09 21.43 -24.41
CA TYR A 499 -30.58 21.87 -23.10
C TYR A 499 -29.54 23.00 -23.16
N ARG A 500 -29.81 24.04 -23.96
CA ARG A 500 -28.82 25.11 -24.23
C ARG A 500 -28.29 25.81 -22.98
N ALA A 501 -29.11 25.94 -21.93
CA ALA A 501 -28.70 26.56 -20.66
C ALA A 501 -27.73 25.68 -19.84
N ALA A 502 -27.73 24.37 -20.08
CA ALA A 502 -26.86 23.39 -19.44
C ALA A 502 -25.60 23.05 -20.26
N ARG A 503 -25.48 23.59 -21.49
CA ARG A 503 -24.33 23.39 -22.38
C ARG A 503 -23.37 24.58 -22.36
N GLY A 504 -22.10 24.32 -22.64
CA GLY A 504 -21.05 25.34 -22.76
C GLY A 504 -21.22 26.25 -23.99
N ARG A 505 -20.41 27.32 -24.07
CA ARG A 505 -20.36 28.17 -25.27
C ARG A 505 -19.87 27.36 -26.49
N GLY A 506 -20.45 27.62 -27.66
CA GLY A 506 -20.08 26.94 -28.91
C GLY A 506 -20.83 25.63 -29.18
N ALA A 507 -21.88 25.33 -28.41
CA ALA A 507 -22.72 24.16 -28.60
C ALA A 507 -23.47 24.17 -29.94
N GLU A 508 -23.31 23.10 -30.73
CA GLU A 508 -24.04 22.90 -31.98
C GLU A 508 -25.39 22.20 -31.75
N PRO A 509 -26.44 22.52 -32.54
CA PRO A 509 -27.74 21.86 -32.44
C PRO A 509 -27.70 20.37 -32.80
N LEU A 510 -28.69 19.61 -32.33
CA LEU A 510 -28.89 18.22 -32.74
C LEU A 510 -29.23 18.14 -34.24
N GLY A 511 -28.42 17.39 -35.00
CA GLY A 511 -28.44 17.37 -36.46
C GLY A 511 -29.57 16.56 -37.13
N VAL A 512 -30.47 15.92 -36.37
CA VAL A 512 -31.50 15.02 -36.93
C VAL A 512 -32.82 15.76 -37.16
N PRO A 513 -33.35 15.75 -38.41
CA PRO A 513 -34.67 16.29 -38.73
C PRO A 513 -35.76 15.27 -38.34
N GLY A 514 -36.45 15.48 -37.22
CA GLY A 514 -37.53 14.59 -36.78
C GLY A 514 -37.55 14.34 -35.28
N GLU A 515 -38.11 13.20 -34.88
CA GLU A 515 -37.91 12.66 -33.53
C GLU A 515 -36.41 12.39 -33.34
N ARG A 516 -35.90 12.68 -32.15
CA ARG A 516 -34.47 12.61 -31.82
C ARG A 516 -34.28 11.62 -30.70
N VAL A 517 -33.53 10.56 -30.94
CA VAL A 517 -33.10 9.60 -29.91
C VAL A 517 -31.72 10.03 -29.40
N VAL A 518 -31.56 10.13 -28.09
CA VAL A 518 -30.30 10.53 -27.45
C VAL A 518 -29.95 9.56 -26.35
N VAL A 519 -28.72 9.06 -26.37
CA VAL A 519 -28.18 8.27 -25.25
C VAL A 519 -27.68 9.21 -24.15
N VAL A 520 -27.93 8.87 -22.90
CA VAL A 520 -27.52 9.65 -21.73
C VAL A 520 -26.69 8.76 -20.81
N ASP A 521 -25.50 9.23 -20.48
CA ASP A 521 -24.62 8.64 -19.47
C ASP A 521 -24.48 9.62 -18.30
N LEU A 522 -24.79 9.16 -17.09
CA LEU A 522 -24.75 9.96 -15.88
C LEU A 522 -23.34 9.93 -15.30
N LYS A 523 -22.84 11.10 -14.91
CA LYS A 523 -21.53 11.26 -14.29
C LYS A 523 -21.59 12.10 -13.02
N THR A 524 -21.04 11.53 -11.94
CA THR A 524 -20.97 12.14 -10.60
C THR A 524 -19.56 12.65 -10.26
N GLY A 525 -18.59 12.42 -11.15
CA GLY A 525 -17.20 12.83 -11.00
C GLY A 525 -16.95 14.33 -11.19
N LYS A 526 -15.96 14.88 -10.48
CA LYS A 526 -15.58 16.30 -10.57
C LYS A 526 -14.71 16.60 -11.81
N TYR A 527 -13.95 15.63 -12.29
CA TYR A 527 -12.92 15.83 -13.33
C TYR A 527 -13.36 15.37 -14.72
N GLU A 528 -14.64 15.05 -14.87
CA GLU A 528 -15.26 14.56 -16.09
C GLU A 528 -15.22 15.61 -17.22
N PRO A 529 -15.13 15.20 -18.50
CA PRO A 529 -15.16 16.09 -19.64
C PRO A 529 -16.49 16.84 -19.70
N GLU A 530 -16.42 18.17 -19.85
CA GLU A 530 -17.55 19.07 -19.56
C GLU A 530 -18.03 19.90 -20.76
N SER A 531 -17.54 19.60 -21.96
CA SER A 531 -17.88 20.33 -23.18
C SER A 531 -17.90 19.38 -24.36
N ASP A 532 -18.72 19.70 -25.36
CA ASP A 532 -18.90 18.90 -26.58
C ASP A 532 -17.57 18.53 -27.25
N GLY A 533 -16.66 19.50 -27.41
CA GLY A 533 -15.34 19.24 -27.99
C GLY A 533 -14.44 18.28 -27.16
N LYS A 534 -14.69 18.15 -25.85
CA LYS A 534 -13.97 17.19 -24.99
C LYS A 534 -14.60 15.80 -25.00
N VAL A 535 -15.84 15.68 -25.45
CA VAL A 535 -16.54 14.40 -25.54
C VAL A 535 -16.66 13.89 -26.98
N ALA A 536 -16.12 14.62 -27.96
CA ALA A 536 -16.11 14.24 -29.37
C ALA A 536 -15.55 12.84 -29.60
N ASP A 537 -14.42 12.52 -28.96
CA ASP A 537 -13.75 11.22 -29.05
C ASP A 537 -13.95 10.32 -27.81
N HIS A 538 -14.98 10.58 -26.99
CA HIS A 538 -15.25 9.80 -25.77
C HIS A 538 -15.69 8.37 -26.13
N ALA A 539 -14.95 7.37 -25.64
CA ALA A 539 -15.09 5.98 -26.07
C ALA A 539 -16.40 5.35 -25.57
N GLN A 540 -16.78 5.65 -24.32
CA GLN A 540 -18.01 5.14 -23.71
C GLN A 540 -19.27 5.61 -24.46
N LEU A 541 -19.38 6.91 -24.73
CA LEU A 541 -20.51 7.45 -25.48
C LEU A 541 -20.55 6.90 -26.92
N ALA A 542 -19.40 6.79 -27.58
CA ALA A 542 -19.32 6.22 -28.93
C ALA A 542 -19.77 4.75 -28.97
N ALA A 543 -19.37 3.94 -27.96
CA ALA A 543 -19.81 2.55 -27.85
C ALA A 543 -21.33 2.43 -27.71
N TYR A 544 -21.96 3.32 -26.93
CA TYR A 544 -23.42 3.30 -26.77
C TYR A 544 -24.14 3.71 -28.04
N GLN A 545 -23.61 4.68 -28.79
CA GLN A 545 -24.16 5.05 -30.10
C GLN A 545 -24.12 3.86 -31.06
N VAL A 546 -22.99 3.14 -31.13
CA VAL A 546 -22.87 1.92 -31.94
C VAL A 546 -23.90 0.87 -31.51
N ALA A 547 -24.11 0.66 -30.20
CA ALA A 547 -25.11 -0.28 -29.71
C ALA A 547 -26.55 0.07 -30.16
N VAL A 548 -26.93 1.36 -30.12
CA VAL A 548 -28.23 1.83 -30.63
C VAL A 548 -28.32 1.65 -32.16
N GLU A 549 -27.26 1.98 -32.90
CA GLU A 549 -27.20 1.78 -34.36
C GLU A 549 -27.38 0.32 -34.76
N GLN A 550 -26.84 -0.62 -33.96
CA GLN A 550 -27.01 -2.06 -34.18
C GLN A 550 -28.37 -2.60 -33.70
N GLY A 551 -29.29 -1.73 -33.27
CA GLY A 551 -30.65 -2.10 -32.88
C GLY A 551 -30.74 -2.86 -31.55
N GLN A 552 -29.77 -2.69 -30.65
CA GLN A 552 -29.75 -3.41 -29.36
C GLN A 552 -30.66 -2.78 -28.30
N VAL A 553 -31.15 -1.57 -28.55
CA VAL A 553 -32.08 -0.88 -27.64
C VAL A 553 -33.50 -0.97 -28.19
N THR A 554 -34.35 -1.74 -27.52
CA THR A 554 -35.75 -1.90 -27.94
C THR A 554 -36.50 -0.56 -27.86
N GLY A 555 -37.15 -0.17 -28.95
CA GLY A 555 -37.94 1.08 -29.03
C GLY A 555 -37.14 2.33 -29.42
N ALA A 556 -35.82 2.23 -29.58
CA ALA A 556 -34.98 3.28 -30.14
C ALA A 556 -34.80 3.05 -31.65
N ASP A 557 -35.28 4.00 -32.46
CA ASP A 557 -35.04 3.98 -33.91
C ASP A 557 -33.60 4.45 -34.20
N ALA A 558 -32.79 3.56 -34.77
CA ALA A 558 -31.40 3.85 -35.15
C ALA A 558 -31.28 5.05 -36.12
N SER A 559 -32.27 5.25 -37.00
CA SER A 559 -32.28 6.39 -37.95
C SER A 559 -32.60 7.73 -37.28
N ALA A 560 -33.19 7.69 -36.07
CA ALA A 560 -33.50 8.85 -35.27
C ALA A 560 -32.39 9.19 -34.25
N LEU A 561 -31.32 8.39 -34.16
CA LEU A 561 -30.19 8.64 -33.26
C LEU A 561 -29.57 9.99 -33.58
N ALA A 562 -29.61 10.90 -32.62
CA ALA A 562 -29.12 12.27 -32.73
C ALA A 562 -27.78 12.50 -32.00
N GLY A 563 -27.30 11.49 -31.27
CA GLY A 563 -26.02 11.50 -30.57
C GLY A 563 -26.13 10.91 -29.17
N ALA A 564 -25.11 11.16 -28.37
CA ALA A 564 -25.06 10.79 -26.97
C ALA A 564 -24.61 11.98 -26.11
N ARG A 565 -24.88 11.96 -24.81
CA ARG A 565 -24.47 13.04 -23.90
C ARG A 565 -24.05 12.52 -22.53
N LEU A 566 -23.08 13.23 -21.96
CA LEU A 566 -22.79 13.14 -20.54
C LEU A 566 -23.69 14.11 -19.77
N LEU A 567 -24.39 13.59 -18.76
CA LEU A 567 -25.08 14.36 -17.74
C LEU A 567 -24.19 14.50 -16.50
N LEU A 568 -23.74 15.71 -16.21
CA LEU A 568 -22.80 16.00 -15.13
C LEU A 568 -23.53 16.65 -13.97
N VAL A 569 -23.87 15.87 -12.94
CA VAL A 569 -24.51 16.40 -11.72
C VAL A 569 -23.51 17.01 -10.73
N ALA A 570 -22.22 16.79 -10.94
CA ALA A 570 -21.16 17.42 -10.14
C ALA A 570 -20.85 18.85 -10.54
N LYS A 571 -21.23 19.26 -11.76
CA LYS A 571 -20.87 20.55 -12.37
C LYS A 571 -22.13 21.35 -12.71
N THR A 572 -22.02 22.67 -12.67
CA THR A 572 -23.13 23.59 -12.95
C THR A 572 -22.69 24.72 -13.87
N LEU A 573 -23.67 25.43 -14.43
CA LEU A 573 -23.48 26.69 -15.14
C LEU A 573 -24.35 27.76 -14.47
N SER A 574 -24.12 29.04 -14.78
CA SER A 574 -24.89 30.14 -14.18
C SER A 574 -26.40 30.07 -14.45
N GLY A 575 -26.82 29.33 -15.48
CA GLY A 575 -28.21 29.13 -15.86
C GLY A 575 -28.71 27.69 -15.74
N SER A 576 -27.95 26.77 -15.13
CA SER A 576 -28.36 25.37 -14.96
C SER A 576 -27.66 24.71 -13.76
N ASP A 577 -28.46 23.95 -12.99
CA ASP A 577 -28.01 23.20 -11.83
C ASP A 577 -27.24 21.91 -12.19
N TYR A 578 -27.17 21.58 -13.47
CA TYR A 578 -26.38 20.47 -14.01
C TYR A 578 -25.64 20.95 -15.25
N ARG A 579 -24.77 20.10 -15.81
CA ARG A 579 -24.08 20.40 -17.06
C ARG A 579 -24.19 19.23 -18.02
N ILE A 580 -24.28 19.55 -19.32
CA ILE A 580 -24.36 18.57 -20.39
C ILE A 580 -23.17 18.78 -21.34
N ALA A 581 -22.54 17.67 -21.74
CA ALA A 581 -21.59 17.62 -22.85
C ALA A 581 -22.13 16.65 -23.89
N HIS A 582 -22.27 17.13 -25.13
CA HIS A 582 -22.90 16.39 -26.22
C HIS A 582 -21.86 15.85 -27.20
N GLN A 583 -21.91 14.54 -27.45
CA GLN A 583 -21.21 13.88 -28.55
C GLN A 583 -22.20 13.69 -29.70
N HIS A 584 -21.94 14.36 -30.81
CA HIS A 584 -22.77 14.24 -32.01
C HIS A 584 -22.69 12.83 -32.61
N THR A 585 -23.60 12.55 -33.55
CA THR A 585 -23.72 11.24 -34.20
C THR A 585 -22.40 10.75 -34.79
N LEU A 586 -22.05 9.51 -34.45
CA LEU A 586 -20.82 8.87 -34.91
C LEU A 586 -20.99 8.35 -36.35
N GLN A 587 -20.66 9.17 -37.35
CA GLN A 587 -20.83 8.82 -38.77
C GLN A 587 -19.52 8.93 -39.56
N GLY A 588 -19.45 8.21 -40.69
CA GLY A 588 -18.31 8.27 -41.61
C GLY A 588 -16.96 7.97 -40.96
N GLU A 589 -15.99 8.86 -41.18
CA GLU A 589 -14.61 8.74 -40.70
C GLU A 589 -14.51 8.64 -39.17
N ALA A 590 -15.34 9.39 -38.43
CA ALA A 590 -15.31 9.36 -36.96
C ALA A 590 -15.68 7.97 -36.41
N ARG A 591 -16.63 7.29 -37.07
CA ARG A 591 -17.02 5.91 -36.75
C ARG A 591 -15.89 4.93 -37.04
N THR A 592 -15.27 5.04 -38.22
CA THR A 592 -14.11 4.23 -38.60
C THR A 592 -12.97 4.37 -37.58
N ARG A 593 -12.64 5.60 -37.21
CA ARG A 593 -11.59 5.92 -36.23
C ARG A 593 -11.87 5.30 -34.86
N PHE A 594 -13.10 5.40 -34.36
CA PHE A 594 -13.49 4.80 -33.08
C PHE A 594 -13.36 3.26 -33.10
N LEU A 595 -13.85 2.61 -34.16
CA LEU A 595 -13.77 1.15 -34.28
C LEU A 595 -12.32 0.66 -34.38
N ASN A 596 -11.45 1.40 -35.06
CA ASN A 596 -10.01 1.11 -35.10
C ASN A 596 -9.38 1.25 -33.72
N ARG A 597 -9.64 2.36 -32.99
CA ARG A 597 -9.14 2.54 -31.61
C ARG A 597 -9.55 1.38 -30.70
N LEU A 598 -10.78 0.90 -30.82
CA LEU A 598 -11.26 -0.24 -30.03
C LEU A 598 -10.52 -1.54 -30.39
N ALA A 599 -10.29 -1.79 -31.69
CA ALA A 599 -9.50 -2.94 -32.13
C ALA A 599 -8.04 -2.86 -31.63
N ASP A 600 -7.45 -1.66 -31.63
CA ASP A 600 -6.08 -1.42 -31.14
C ASP A 600 -5.98 -1.64 -29.63
N ALA A 601 -6.93 -1.09 -28.86
CA ALA A 601 -7.02 -1.31 -27.43
C ALA A 601 -7.19 -2.80 -27.10
N ALA A 602 -8.04 -3.53 -27.84
CA ALA A 602 -8.22 -4.96 -27.65
C ALA A 602 -6.92 -5.76 -27.88
N ARG A 603 -6.10 -5.39 -28.87
CA ARG A 603 -4.79 -6.00 -29.11
C ARG A 603 -3.84 -5.72 -27.95
N GLY A 604 -3.74 -4.45 -27.55
CA GLY A 604 -2.88 -4.04 -26.44
C GLY A 604 -3.28 -4.70 -25.12
N MET A 605 -4.57 -4.75 -24.81
CA MET A 605 -5.12 -5.42 -23.63
C MET A 605 -4.91 -6.94 -23.63
N SER A 606 -4.65 -7.54 -24.79
CA SER A 606 -4.38 -8.98 -24.93
C SER A 606 -2.88 -9.32 -24.89
N ALA A 607 -2.00 -8.31 -24.93
CA ALA A 607 -0.55 -8.50 -25.04
C ALA A 607 0.10 -9.13 -23.80
N ASN A 608 1.39 -9.46 -23.90
CA ASN A 608 2.24 -9.93 -22.80
C ASN A 608 3.15 -8.81 -22.23
N SER A 609 3.11 -7.62 -22.82
CA SER A 609 3.90 -6.45 -22.42
C SER A 609 3.04 -5.19 -22.44
N PHE A 610 3.19 -4.33 -21.43
CA PHE A 610 2.39 -3.13 -21.27
C PHE A 610 3.27 -1.89 -21.05
N THR A 611 2.99 -0.83 -21.79
CA THR A 611 3.71 0.42 -21.75
C THR A 611 3.32 1.25 -20.53
N ALA A 612 4.32 1.79 -19.84
CA ALA A 612 4.12 2.71 -18.72
C ALA A 612 4.26 4.17 -19.17
N HIS A 613 3.16 4.89 -19.29
CA HIS A 613 3.16 6.33 -19.54
C HIS A 613 3.39 7.12 -18.23
N VAL A 614 4.65 7.46 -17.95
CA VAL A 614 5.10 8.07 -16.68
C VAL A 614 4.41 9.41 -16.39
N GLU A 615 4.14 10.22 -17.40
CA GLU A 615 3.50 11.54 -17.25
C GLU A 615 1.99 11.46 -16.97
N ALA A 616 1.34 10.33 -17.24
CA ALA A 616 -0.11 10.18 -17.08
C ALA A 616 -0.54 10.17 -15.60
N HIS A 617 0.21 9.46 -14.75
CA HIS A 617 -0.12 9.34 -13.32
C HIS A 617 1.08 9.03 -12.40
N CYS A 618 2.28 8.71 -12.94
CA CYS A 618 3.43 8.36 -12.11
C CYS A 618 4.14 9.59 -11.53
N ALA A 619 4.07 10.73 -12.21
CA ALA A 619 4.71 11.99 -11.79
C ALA A 619 3.75 13.03 -11.17
N ASP A 620 2.43 12.82 -11.25
CA ASP A 620 1.42 13.78 -10.73
C ASP A 620 1.19 13.61 -9.22
N VAL A 621 2.22 13.87 -8.43
CA VAL A 621 2.19 13.88 -6.96
C VAL A 621 1.56 15.15 -6.37
N GLN A 622 1.15 16.11 -7.20
CA GLN A 622 0.66 17.42 -6.73
C GLN A 622 -0.86 17.51 -6.61
N TRP A 623 -1.63 16.74 -7.40
CA TRP A 623 -3.10 16.91 -7.44
C TRP A 623 -3.93 15.61 -7.35
N ARG A 624 -3.37 14.43 -7.63
CA ARG A 624 -4.04 13.13 -7.43
C ARG A 624 -3.39 12.33 -6.30
N VAL A 625 -4.19 11.98 -5.29
CA VAL A 625 -3.78 11.15 -4.13
C VAL A 625 -3.73 9.65 -4.49
N GLN A 626 -3.53 9.33 -5.76
CA GLN A 626 -3.37 7.94 -6.21
C GLN A 626 -1.87 7.73 -6.40
N PRO A 627 -1.12 7.31 -5.37
CA PRO A 627 0.28 6.94 -5.56
C PRO A 627 0.31 5.86 -6.63
N CYS A 628 1.06 6.10 -7.70
CA CYS A 628 1.36 5.05 -8.66
C CYS A 628 1.92 3.86 -7.89
N ARG A 629 1.21 2.73 -7.90
CA ARG A 629 1.59 1.51 -7.17
C ARG A 629 2.84 0.85 -7.76
N ILE A 630 3.33 1.37 -8.89
CA ILE A 630 4.57 0.95 -9.54
C ILE A 630 5.73 1.67 -8.86
N HIS A 631 6.35 1.02 -7.89
CA HIS A 631 7.65 1.45 -7.38
C HIS A 631 8.73 1.11 -8.40
N THR A 632 9.13 2.07 -9.22
CA THR A 632 10.36 1.96 -10.02
C THR A 632 11.57 2.09 -9.09
N VAL A 633 12.01 0.97 -8.51
CA VAL A 633 13.28 0.96 -7.78
C VAL A 633 14.40 0.92 -8.82
N PRO A 634 15.36 1.87 -8.81
CA PRO A 634 16.55 1.77 -9.65
C PRO A 634 17.23 0.41 -9.40
N ALA A 635 17.78 -0.22 -10.43
CA ALA A 635 18.50 -1.49 -10.27
C ALA A 635 19.55 -1.34 -9.15
N VAL A 636 19.35 -2.04 -8.03
CA VAL A 636 20.26 -2.03 -6.88
C VAL A 636 21.39 -3.04 -7.13
N SER A 637 22.03 -2.93 -8.29
CA SER A 637 23.24 -3.66 -8.63
C SER A 637 23.88 -2.98 -9.85
N ALA A 638 24.87 -2.13 -9.58
CA ALA A 638 25.95 -1.84 -10.51
C ALA A 638 27.21 -2.57 -10.01
#